data_AF-A0A7W1T9Z1-F1
#
_entry.id   AF-A0A7W1T9Z1-F1
#
_cell.length_a   1.000
_cell.length_b   1.000
_cell.length_c   1.000
_cell.angle_alpha   90.00
_cell.angle_beta   90.00
_cell.angle_gamma   90.00
#
_symmetry.space_group_name_H-M   'P 1'
#
loop_
_entity.id
_entity.type
_entity.pdbx_description
1 polymer ?
#
loop_
_entity_poly.entity_id
_entity_poly.type
_entity_poly.pdbx_seq_one_letter_code
_entity_poly.pdbx_strand_id
1 'polypeptide(L)'
;MADHHSTRFVRTLLGFLLALSFGPALAAADPGWVALDPNEAGANLSSRYAVTVNGTPVPVIKIQGGAVPSYVHFSFAGEVHVRITVNEPVSSYTLTPKSYGIASAASGQVITFTLNKPRHLILHHVNSSTESLGIFADAIEDDAARLGGSGVINVMDYGVDSSGGSNNSAQIQNAINAIPTNGTLYFPAGRYTANGLNCKADSTIYLSAGAVIQSSADASAGTMFSINAPNVTIKGRGVLDGRGDVNRAAGRMYNLIENHANNWTLAGVILRNPTAWNIMTYGNNLTFRNVKWIGNMDNVNTDGIGTTGTGITVDDCVIMNNDDPFALHTLGSGDTDCNTHINNTVVFNQVGGGRMFLLGFYTSSGVTSNWNAENLDHADGYRIIGNTTGNTFEIWAQGAGGVANCQFNNIRVENPPNSLFAGVNYWSFGGGDNGNGKISNIRFNEIQQESFGAVGSSPWPNGANSFNSGWYPANNSGNTISDISFANYFVDGAKVNNPSDGRFSVGNQVSNLSFPSTAVAKVNINASDLIADDGGSNPGAFTVTRTGSTGSALTVQVAVRGTAGNGADYNAIATFVTIPAGASAAPIVIVPKPGGGGTEYRTVLVSLVQNNNYMMDANYHAVVTIIHGGSADTQPPGSPTGLNAADVTATAFTCAWNAANDNVSVTGYEVFVDGASAGTTATTSLRVTGLSRATTYAVAVRARDAAGNWSSMSTALQVTTSSAAAGATFTGTYYNSFDLSGSGVVREDAAINFDWGLGSPLSGINNDFSARWRGTITPTYGESYTFTATTDDGVRLWIDGILVIDHWVSQAAIPSSGTITLTAGRSVELVMEYYDGGWDGSAKLEWQSASQARQLVPAGASALVGQLPAGWTAADVSTPGATGLTTVSGGTWTVVGAGADIWGTADECEFVSMPVTGDVSITARVESETNTNAWAKAGVMLRESTATGSRHAYTCVTSMQGTAFQRRLTADGPSTHTGGPGKPAPYWVRLERIGTTCIGSVSPDGATWTEIRRETIAMSSQARVGLAVTSHEHGTRCTAVFTNVEVISAAAASN
;
A
#
# COMPACT_ATOMS: atom_id res chain seq x y z
N MET A 1 -5.50 -60.24 -55.35
CA MET A 1 -6.57 -59.33 -54.89
C MET A 1 -5.85 -58.25 -54.06
N ALA A 2 -5.16 -57.34 -54.74
CA ALA A 2 -5.70 -56.11 -55.36
C ALA A 2 -6.20 -55.15 -54.26
N ASP A 3 -5.77 -53.90 -54.14
CA ASP A 3 -4.88 -53.05 -54.95
C ASP A 3 -4.59 -51.81 -54.05
N HIS A 4 -3.34 -51.36 -53.89
CA HIS A 4 -2.72 -50.23 -54.65
C HIS A 4 -3.41 -48.87 -54.37
N HIS A 5 -2.77 -47.74 -54.01
CA HIS A 5 -1.55 -47.08 -54.49
C HIS A 5 -1.31 -45.83 -53.56
N SER A 6 -0.14 -45.64 -52.92
CA SER A 6 0.96 -44.72 -53.32
C SER A 6 0.64 -43.21 -53.18
N THR A 7 1.45 -42.24 -52.73
CA THR A 7 2.90 -42.11 -52.43
C THR A 7 3.21 -40.61 -52.20
N ARG A 8 4.14 -40.28 -51.27
CA ARG A 8 5.22 -39.24 -51.37
C ARG A 8 4.82 -37.74 -51.46
N PHE A 9 5.55 -36.71 -50.99
CA PHE A 9 6.92 -36.41 -50.48
C PHE A 9 6.84 -34.92 -49.96
N VAL A 10 7.47 -34.40 -48.89
CA VAL A 10 8.86 -33.86 -48.78
C VAL A 10 9.10 -33.21 -47.38
N ARG A 11 10.13 -33.70 -46.64
CA ARG A 11 11.21 -33.05 -45.79
C ARG A 11 10.90 -32.01 -44.67
N THR A 12 11.64 -31.79 -43.56
CA THR A 12 12.85 -32.32 -42.83
C THR A 12 13.11 -31.31 -41.66
N LEU A 13 13.12 -31.71 -40.36
CA LEU A 13 14.27 -31.90 -39.43
C LEU A 13 14.89 -30.64 -38.72
N LEU A 14 15.05 -30.77 -37.38
CA LEU A 14 16.11 -30.30 -36.44
C LEU A 14 16.28 -28.80 -36.03
N GLY A 15 16.55 -28.57 -34.73
CA GLY A 15 17.39 -27.43 -34.27
C GLY A 15 17.22 -26.93 -32.82
N PHE A 16 18.20 -27.21 -31.97
CA PHE A 16 18.38 -26.85 -30.54
C PHE A 16 19.23 -25.56 -30.34
N LEU A 17 19.07 -24.87 -29.17
CA LEU A 17 20.05 -24.05 -28.38
C LEU A 17 20.72 -22.82 -29.07
N LEU A 18 21.11 -21.69 -28.43
CA LEU A 18 21.87 -21.48 -27.18
C LEU A 18 21.98 -19.94 -26.84
N ALA A 19 22.13 -19.61 -25.54
CA ALA A 19 23.00 -18.58 -24.89
C ALA A 19 22.79 -17.04 -25.10
N LEU A 20 22.45 -16.29 -24.02
CA LEU A 20 23.33 -15.56 -23.04
C LEU A 20 23.81 -14.18 -23.57
N SER A 21 23.60 -13.07 -22.86
CA SER A 21 24.31 -12.76 -21.60
C SER A 21 23.67 -11.58 -20.84
N PHE A 22 23.51 -11.77 -19.52
CA PHE A 22 23.38 -10.73 -18.51
C PHE A 22 24.67 -10.71 -17.68
N GLY A 23 25.04 -9.51 -17.25
CA GLY A 23 25.65 -9.23 -15.96
C GLY A 23 25.49 -7.73 -15.66
N PRO A 24 25.62 -7.24 -14.42
CA PRO A 24 25.58 -7.93 -13.13
C PRO A 24 24.56 -7.35 -12.11
N ALA A 25 24.33 -8.12 -11.03
CA ALA A 25 24.02 -7.77 -9.63
C ALA A 25 22.91 -6.74 -9.27
N LEU A 26 21.96 -7.15 -8.41
CA LEU A 26 21.78 -6.69 -7.01
C LEU A 26 20.52 -7.31 -6.37
N ALA A 27 20.54 -7.44 -5.04
CA ALA A 27 19.58 -8.14 -4.17
C ALA A 27 18.12 -7.63 -4.27
N ALA A 28 17.14 -8.51 -4.01
CA ALA A 28 15.71 -8.14 -3.92
C ALA A 28 15.07 -8.68 -2.63
N ALA A 29 14.22 -7.82 -2.06
CA ALA A 29 13.47 -7.95 -0.83
C ALA A 29 12.30 -8.95 -0.92
N ASP A 30 11.62 -9.16 0.21
CA ASP A 30 10.36 -9.92 0.34
C ASP A 30 9.31 -9.36 -0.65
N PRO A 31 8.71 -10.17 -1.54
CA PRO A 31 7.84 -9.64 -2.59
C PRO A 31 6.50 -9.20 -1.99
N GLY A 32 6.27 -7.89 -1.98
CA GLY A 32 5.03 -7.29 -1.49
C GLY A 32 3.78 -7.83 -2.18
N TRP A 33 2.67 -7.73 -1.45
CA TRP A 33 1.37 -8.20 -1.90
C TRP A 33 0.77 -7.21 -2.90
N VAL A 34 0.38 -7.71 -4.07
CA VAL A 34 -0.27 -6.93 -5.13
C VAL A 34 -1.72 -7.39 -5.24
N ALA A 35 -2.67 -6.49 -4.98
CA ALA A 35 -4.04 -6.66 -5.46
C ALA A 35 -4.08 -6.19 -6.91
N LEU A 36 -4.22 -7.13 -7.83
CA LEU A 36 -4.56 -6.77 -9.21
C LEU A 36 -6.03 -6.37 -9.26
N ASP A 37 -6.28 -5.14 -9.68
CA ASP A 37 -7.61 -4.70 -10.04
C ASP A 37 -8.12 -5.53 -11.25
N PRO A 38 -9.39 -5.98 -11.28
CA PRO A 38 -9.93 -6.75 -12.38
C PRO A 38 -9.85 -5.98 -13.70
N ASN A 39 -9.54 -6.69 -14.78
CA ASN A 39 -9.44 -6.09 -16.11
C ASN A 39 -10.78 -5.48 -16.55
N GLU A 40 -10.72 -4.28 -17.12
CA GLU A 40 -11.85 -3.67 -17.84
C GLU A 40 -12.21 -4.52 -19.07
N ALA A 41 -13.48 -4.90 -19.19
CA ALA A 41 -13.99 -5.63 -20.34
C ALA A 41 -13.91 -4.79 -21.63
N GLY A 42 -13.25 -5.35 -22.66
CA GLY A 42 -13.09 -4.68 -23.96
C GLY A 42 -12.15 -3.47 -23.95
N ALA A 43 -11.26 -3.36 -22.96
CA ALA A 43 -10.26 -2.29 -22.91
C ALA A 43 -9.36 -2.32 -24.15
N ASN A 44 -9.02 -1.13 -24.65
CA ASN A 44 -7.99 -0.96 -25.67
C ASN A 44 -6.61 -1.09 -24.99
N LEU A 45 -5.76 -2.01 -25.45
CA LEU A 45 -4.48 -2.28 -24.82
C LEU A 45 -3.33 -1.63 -25.60
N SER A 46 -2.30 -1.15 -24.90
CA SER A 46 -1.08 -0.68 -25.55
C SER A 46 -0.38 -1.83 -26.27
N SER A 47 0.02 -1.60 -27.52
CA SER A 47 0.91 -2.50 -28.27
C SER A 47 2.40 -2.18 -28.03
N ARG A 48 2.69 -1.08 -27.31
CA ARG A 48 4.05 -0.60 -27.04
C ARG A 48 4.58 -1.06 -25.69
N TYR A 49 3.74 -1.00 -24.66
CA TYR A 49 4.14 -1.32 -23.30
C TYR A 49 3.44 -2.57 -22.77
N ALA A 50 4.19 -3.43 -22.08
CA ALA A 50 3.66 -4.48 -21.24
C ALA A 50 4.24 -4.33 -19.83
N VAL A 51 3.42 -4.46 -18.79
CA VAL A 51 3.84 -4.25 -17.40
C VAL A 51 3.60 -5.52 -16.58
N THR A 52 4.58 -5.85 -15.73
CA THR A 52 4.41 -6.83 -14.66
C THR A 52 4.81 -6.22 -13.33
N VAL A 53 4.07 -6.52 -12.27
CA VAL A 53 4.37 -6.14 -10.88
C VAL A 53 4.60 -7.42 -10.09
N ASN A 54 5.79 -7.59 -9.50
CA ASN A 54 6.23 -8.85 -8.88
C ASN A 54 6.04 -10.07 -9.81
N GLY A 55 6.31 -9.88 -11.11
CA GLY A 55 6.12 -10.91 -12.15
C GLY A 55 4.67 -11.11 -12.61
N THR A 56 3.70 -10.48 -11.95
CA THR A 56 2.29 -10.60 -12.27
C THR A 56 1.89 -9.56 -13.33
N PRO A 57 1.33 -9.95 -14.48
CA PRO A 57 0.93 -9.02 -15.53
C PRO A 57 -0.16 -8.04 -15.07
N VAL A 58 0.01 -6.76 -15.40
CA VAL A 58 -1.00 -5.70 -15.23
C VAL A 58 -1.40 -5.19 -16.61
N PRO A 59 -2.70 -5.09 -16.94
CA PRO A 59 -3.14 -4.57 -18.24
C PRO A 59 -2.68 -3.13 -18.44
N VAL A 60 -2.07 -2.87 -19.59
CA VAL A 60 -1.72 -1.52 -20.02
C VAL A 60 -2.84 -0.99 -20.89
N ILE A 61 -3.67 -0.12 -20.34
CA ILE A 61 -4.82 0.47 -21.02
C ILE A 61 -4.33 1.67 -21.85
N LYS A 62 -4.66 1.67 -23.14
CA LYS A 62 -4.37 2.77 -24.06
C LYS A 62 -5.63 3.57 -24.30
N ILE A 63 -5.58 4.88 -24.04
CA ILE A 63 -6.69 5.78 -24.38
C ILE A 63 -6.89 5.78 -25.91
N GLN A 64 -8.14 5.88 -26.36
CA GLN A 64 -8.46 5.96 -27.80
C GLN A 64 -8.14 7.37 -28.33
N GLY A 65 -7.44 7.44 -29.47
CA GLY A 65 -6.89 8.69 -30.02
C GLY A 65 -5.49 8.47 -30.62
N GLY A 66 -4.87 9.51 -31.16
CA GLY A 66 -3.55 9.47 -31.80
C GLY A 66 -2.39 9.36 -30.80
N ALA A 67 -1.72 10.47 -30.50
CA ALA A 67 -0.55 10.51 -29.62
C ALA A 67 -0.94 10.56 -28.13
N VAL A 68 -1.70 9.56 -27.66
CA VAL A 68 -2.35 9.53 -26.35
C VAL A 68 -1.63 8.67 -25.31
N PRO A 69 -1.74 9.00 -24.01
CA PRO A 69 -1.12 8.24 -22.94
C PRO A 69 -1.76 6.87 -22.78
N SER A 70 -0.93 5.93 -22.37
CA SER A 70 -1.34 4.65 -21.80
C SER A 70 -1.26 4.73 -20.27
N TYR A 71 -1.92 3.80 -19.57
CA TYR A 71 -1.77 3.69 -18.13
C TYR A 71 -1.91 2.25 -17.62
N VAL A 72 -1.36 2.01 -16.43
CA VAL A 72 -1.65 0.86 -15.58
C VAL A 72 -2.21 1.34 -14.25
N HIS A 73 -3.11 0.55 -13.67
CA HIS A 73 -3.65 0.78 -12.34
C HIS A 73 -3.61 -0.53 -11.56
N PHE A 74 -3.07 -0.49 -10.35
CA PHE A 74 -3.02 -1.62 -9.44
C PHE A 74 -2.92 -1.11 -8.00
N SER A 75 -3.27 -1.94 -7.04
CA SER A 75 -3.15 -1.63 -5.62
C SER A 75 -2.15 -2.57 -4.95
N PHE A 76 -1.39 -2.09 -3.95
CA PHE A 76 -0.43 -2.94 -3.25
C PHE A 76 -0.19 -2.53 -1.80
N ALA A 77 0.40 -3.45 -1.04
CA ALA A 77 0.99 -3.20 0.26
C ALA A 77 2.43 -3.76 0.31
N GLY A 78 3.33 -3.01 0.96
CA GLY A 78 4.74 -3.37 1.07
C GLY A 78 5.57 -2.93 -0.14
N GLU A 79 6.60 -3.70 -0.48
CA GLU A 79 7.51 -3.41 -1.60
C GLU A 79 7.13 -4.18 -2.87
N VAL A 80 7.09 -3.52 -4.03
CA VAL A 80 6.82 -4.16 -5.32
C VAL A 80 7.86 -3.82 -6.36
N HIS A 81 8.21 -4.80 -7.18
CA HIS A 81 9.10 -4.68 -8.32
C HIS A 81 8.29 -4.51 -9.59
N VAL A 82 8.42 -3.35 -10.22
CA VAL A 82 7.76 -3.04 -11.49
C VAL A 82 8.73 -3.30 -12.63
N ARG A 83 8.26 -4.06 -13.62
CA ARG A 83 8.97 -4.32 -14.87
C ARG A 83 8.10 -3.89 -16.04
N ILE A 84 8.64 -3.00 -16.86
CA ILE A 84 8.01 -2.48 -18.07
C ILE A 84 8.80 -3.01 -19.26
N THR A 85 8.15 -3.75 -20.14
CA THR A 85 8.70 -4.18 -21.43
C THR A 85 8.20 -3.23 -22.52
N VAL A 86 9.13 -2.65 -23.26
CA VAL A 86 8.87 -1.80 -24.43
C VAL A 86 9.06 -2.66 -25.67
N ASN A 87 8.23 -2.49 -26.69
CA ASN A 87 8.29 -3.28 -27.94
C ASN A 87 9.53 -3.01 -28.82
N GLU A 88 10.47 -2.20 -28.35
CA GLU A 88 11.72 -1.85 -28.99
C GLU A 88 12.80 -1.57 -27.92
N PRO A 89 14.10 -1.71 -28.26
CA PRO A 89 15.17 -1.37 -27.32
C PRO A 89 15.07 0.07 -26.81
N VAL A 90 15.28 0.27 -25.51
CA VAL A 90 15.22 1.56 -24.83
C VAL A 90 16.60 2.23 -24.88
N SER A 91 16.71 3.36 -25.56
CA SER A 91 17.90 4.23 -25.63
C SER A 91 17.79 5.48 -24.75
N SER A 92 16.56 5.95 -24.47
CA SER A 92 16.29 7.05 -23.55
C SER A 92 14.93 6.88 -22.90
N TYR A 93 14.75 7.38 -21.67
CA TYR A 93 13.46 7.48 -20.98
C TYR A 93 13.56 8.48 -19.81
N THR A 94 12.41 8.93 -19.31
CA THR A 94 12.28 9.67 -18.05
C THR A 94 11.20 9.02 -17.19
N LEU A 95 11.51 8.76 -15.93
CA LEU A 95 10.55 8.34 -14.90
C LEU A 95 10.38 9.49 -13.91
N THR A 96 9.15 9.96 -13.77
CA THR A 96 8.78 11.14 -12.97
C THR A 96 7.69 10.75 -11.95
N PRO A 97 7.58 11.45 -10.81
CA PRO A 97 8.46 12.53 -10.37
C PRO A 97 9.79 12.04 -9.79
N LYS A 98 10.88 12.76 -10.10
CA LYS A 98 12.21 12.49 -9.54
C LYS A 98 12.29 12.91 -8.06
N SER A 99 11.36 13.74 -7.56
CA SER A 99 11.23 14.04 -6.12
C SER A 99 11.10 12.77 -5.27
N TYR A 100 10.57 11.69 -5.85
CA TYR A 100 10.41 10.42 -5.17
C TYR A 100 11.71 9.62 -4.99
N GLY A 101 12.80 10.02 -5.66
CA GLY A 101 14.11 9.38 -5.53
C GLY A 101 14.13 7.91 -6.00
N ILE A 102 13.25 7.53 -6.93
CA ILE A 102 13.14 6.15 -7.40
C ILE A 102 14.24 5.87 -8.42
N ALA A 103 15.14 4.97 -8.05
CA ALA A 103 16.13 4.44 -8.98
C ALA A 103 15.44 3.50 -9.99
N SER A 104 15.68 3.75 -11.28
CA SER A 104 15.23 2.91 -12.38
C SER A 104 16.41 2.51 -13.26
N ALA A 105 16.31 1.33 -13.87
CA ALA A 105 17.32 0.78 -14.76
C ALA A 105 16.68 0.29 -16.06
N ALA A 106 17.32 0.57 -17.19
CA ALA A 106 16.93 0.04 -18.49
C ALA A 106 18.00 -0.92 -19.03
N SER A 107 17.57 -2.05 -19.59
CA SER A 107 18.42 -3.03 -20.28
C SER A 107 17.66 -3.65 -21.45
N GLY A 108 18.18 -3.47 -22.66
CA GLY A 108 17.50 -3.88 -23.88
C GLY A 108 16.11 -3.25 -23.99
N GLN A 109 15.07 -4.08 -23.99
CA GLN A 109 13.66 -3.66 -24.09
C GLN A 109 13.00 -3.37 -22.73
N VAL A 110 13.73 -3.52 -21.63
CA VAL A 110 13.12 -3.60 -20.30
C VAL A 110 13.54 -2.42 -19.43
N ILE A 111 12.58 -1.80 -18.76
CA ILE A 111 12.78 -0.83 -17.68
C ILE A 111 12.30 -1.47 -16.37
N THR A 112 13.09 -1.35 -15.30
CA THR A 112 12.76 -1.88 -13.98
C THR A 112 12.97 -0.85 -12.89
N PHE A 113 12.13 -0.89 -11.85
CA PHE A 113 12.28 -0.11 -10.63
C PHE A 113 11.47 -0.75 -9.49
N THR A 114 11.70 -0.28 -8.27
CA THR A 114 11.01 -0.75 -7.06
C THR A 114 10.18 0.36 -6.45
N LEU A 115 8.97 0.03 -5.98
CA LEU A 115 8.12 0.91 -5.17
C LEU A 115 7.95 0.32 -3.78
N ASN A 116 8.31 1.09 -2.75
CA ASN A 116 8.19 0.68 -1.34
C ASN A 116 6.92 1.21 -0.64
N LYS A 117 6.11 2.00 -1.35
CA LYS A 117 4.79 2.48 -0.92
C LYS A 117 4.00 2.99 -2.13
N PRO A 118 2.66 2.96 -2.07
CA PRO A 118 1.77 3.55 -3.06
C PRO A 118 2.14 4.98 -3.45
N ARG A 119 2.02 5.28 -4.74
CA ARG A 119 2.29 6.57 -5.39
C ARG A 119 2.03 6.50 -6.90
N HIS A 120 1.86 7.67 -7.53
CA HIS A 120 1.65 7.77 -8.98
C HIS A 120 2.91 8.21 -9.71
N LEU A 121 3.22 7.55 -10.83
CA LEU A 121 4.41 7.84 -11.65
C LEU A 121 4.02 7.98 -13.11
N ILE A 122 4.89 8.62 -13.88
CA ILE A 122 4.74 8.70 -15.34
C ILE A 122 6.06 8.34 -15.99
N LEU A 123 6.01 7.40 -16.93
CA LEU A 123 7.10 7.07 -17.82
C LEU A 123 6.87 7.80 -19.15
N HIS A 124 7.83 8.63 -19.56
CA HIS A 124 7.73 9.44 -20.78
C HIS A 124 9.10 9.60 -21.45
N HIS A 125 9.15 10.24 -22.62
CA HIS A 125 10.35 10.39 -23.45
C HIS A 125 11.09 9.07 -23.71
N VAL A 126 10.34 7.97 -23.86
CA VAL A 126 10.89 6.65 -24.17
C VAL A 126 11.28 6.63 -25.64
N ASN A 127 12.59 6.72 -25.91
CA ASN A 127 13.15 6.97 -27.24
C ASN A 127 12.54 8.23 -27.87
N SER A 128 12.12 8.15 -29.14
CA SER A 128 11.43 9.22 -29.85
C SER A 128 9.89 9.13 -29.76
N SER A 129 9.35 8.26 -28.89
CA SER A 129 7.91 8.06 -28.79
C SER A 129 7.23 9.19 -28.03
N THR A 130 6.02 9.53 -28.49
CA THR A 130 5.11 10.47 -27.81
C THR A 130 4.13 9.75 -26.88
N GLU A 131 4.07 8.42 -26.88
CA GLU A 131 3.21 7.64 -25.98
C GLU A 131 3.83 7.56 -24.58
N SER A 132 3.29 8.31 -23.63
CA SER A 132 3.62 8.20 -22.21
C SER A 132 2.81 7.07 -21.52
N LEU A 133 3.28 6.63 -20.36
CA LEU A 133 2.67 5.59 -19.55
C LEU A 133 2.49 6.07 -18.11
N GLY A 134 1.24 6.30 -17.69
CA GLY A 134 0.88 6.51 -16.29
C GLY A 134 0.93 5.21 -15.50
N ILE A 135 1.53 5.24 -14.32
CA ILE A 135 1.63 4.10 -13.40
C ILE A 135 0.95 4.50 -12.11
N PHE A 136 -0.32 4.12 -11.96
CA PHE A 136 -1.13 4.47 -10.81
C PHE A 136 -1.08 3.31 -9.81
N ALA A 137 -0.14 3.37 -8.88
CA ALA A 137 0.10 2.33 -7.91
C ALA A 137 -0.51 2.75 -6.56
N ASP A 138 -1.75 2.34 -6.32
CA ASP A 138 -2.58 2.81 -5.20
C ASP A 138 -2.37 1.97 -3.93
N ALA A 139 -2.79 2.54 -2.79
CA ALA A 139 -3.00 1.76 -1.59
C ALA A 139 -4.22 0.87 -1.75
N ILE A 140 -4.22 -0.27 -1.05
CA ILE A 140 -5.39 -1.13 -0.89
C ILE A 140 -6.56 -0.28 -0.40
N GLU A 141 -7.71 -0.40 -1.07
CA GLU A 141 -8.93 0.25 -0.61
C GLU A 141 -9.47 -0.48 0.63
N ASP A 142 -9.31 0.13 1.80
CA ASP A 142 -9.68 -0.41 3.11
C ASP A 142 -11.18 -0.26 3.43
N ASP A 143 -11.82 0.74 2.83
CA ASP A 143 -13.24 1.10 3.01
C ASP A 143 -14.10 0.84 1.76
N ALA A 144 -13.73 -0.17 0.97
CA ALA A 144 -14.44 -0.60 -0.23
C ALA A 144 -15.88 -1.04 0.08
N ALA A 145 -16.87 -0.49 -0.64
CA ALA A 145 -18.26 -0.93 -0.52
C ALA A 145 -18.42 -2.37 -1.03
N ARG A 146 -19.37 -3.12 -0.47
CA ARG A 146 -19.62 -4.52 -0.83
C ARG A 146 -21.10 -4.77 -1.04
N LEU A 147 -21.41 -5.56 -2.07
CA LEU A 147 -22.77 -6.07 -2.28
C LEU A 147 -23.24 -6.84 -1.05
N GLY A 148 -24.50 -6.63 -0.65
CA GLY A 148 -25.06 -7.17 0.59
C GLY A 148 -24.75 -6.34 1.85
N GLY A 149 -23.96 -5.27 1.73
CA GLY A 149 -23.73 -4.32 2.83
C GLY A 149 -24.99 -3.49 3.16
N SER A 150 -25.09 -3.06 4.43
CA SER A 150 -26.21 -2.22 4.88
C SER A 150 -26.29 -0.93 4.06
N GLY A 151 -27.47 -0.64 3.49
CA GLY A 151 -27.69 0.56 2.67
C GLY A 151 -27.03 0.54 1.28
N VAL A 152 -26.45 -0.59 0.86
CA VAL A 152 -25.85 -0.75 -0.47
C VAL A 152 -26.85 -1.39 -1.42
N ILE A 153 -27.16 -0.72 -2.53
CA ILE A 153 -28.01 -1.23 -3.62
C ILE A 153 -27.17 -1.50 -4.87
N ASN A 154 -27.54 -2.53 -5.64
CA ASN A 154 -26.81 -2.92 -6.85
C ASN A 154 -27.42 -2.24 -8.08
N VAL A 155 -26.59 -1.64 -8.93
CA VAL A 155 -27.06 -1.04 -10.19
C VAL A 155 -27.69 -2.08 -11.13
N MET A 156 -27.23 -3.33 -11.07
CA MET A 156 -27.73 -4.42 -11.91
C MET A 156 -29.23 -4.71 -11.68
N ASP A 157 -29.77 -4.40 -10.51
CA ASP A 157 -31.18 -4.62 -10.16
C ASP A 157 -32.12 -3.70 -10.97
N TYR A 158 -31.57 -2.70 -11.66
CA TYR A 158 -32.31 -1.73 -12.48
C TYR A 158 -32.29 -2.06 -13.98
N GLY A 159 -31.84 -3.27 -14.34
CA GLY A 159 -31.86 -3.76 -15.74
C GLY A 159 -30.86 -3.04 -16.64
N VAL A 160 -29.72 -2.64 -16.09
CA VAL A 160 -28.62 -2.02 -16.85
C VAL A 160 -27.85 -3.06 -17.67
N ASP A 161 -27.43 -2.66 -18.87
CA ASP A 161 -26.50 -3.41 -19.70
C ASP A 161 -25.04 -3.11 -19.28
N SER A 162 -24.34 -4.13 -18.78
CA SER A 162 -22.93 -4.07 -18.36
C SER A 162 -21.93 -4.46 -19.45
N SER A 163 -22.38 -4.69 -20.69
CA SER A 163 -21.50 -4.93 -21.84
C SER A 163 -21.06 -3.65 -22.56
N GLY A 164 -21.75 -2.54 -22.31
CA GLY A 164 -21.55 -1.23 -22.95
C GLY A 164 -22.30 -1.05 -24.27
N GLY A 165 -23.08 -2.04 -24.71
CA GLY A 165 -23.81 -2.02 -25.98
C GLY A 165 -25.00 -1.05 -26.00
N SER A 166 -25.64 -0.84 -24.86
CA SER A 166 -26.89 -0.08 -24.73
C SER A 166 -26.73 1.18 -23.87
N ASN A 167 -27.46 2.25 -24.21
CA ASN A 167 -27.53 3.45 -23.38
C ASN A 167 -28.45 3.20 -22.17
N ASN A 168 -27.86 3.24 -20.97
CA ASN A 168 -28.49 2.95 -19.68
C ASN A 168 -28.84 4.20 -18.86
N SER A 169 -28.83 5.40 -19.47
CA SER A 169 -28.97 6.67 -18.73
C SER A 169 -30.22 6.70 -17.85
N ALA A 170 -31.36 6.25 -18.36
CA ALA A 170 -32.63 6.24 -17.60
C ALA A 170 -32.61 5.22 -16.45
N GLN A 171 -32.10 4.01 -16.70
CA GLN A 171 -31.99 2.93 -15.72
C GLN A 171 -31.05 3.32 -14.57
N ILE A 172 -29.89 3.90 -14.90
CA ILE A 172 -28.92 4.36 -13.91
C ILE A 172 -29.49 5.55 -13.13
N GLN A 173 -30.19 6.49 -13.77
CA GLN A 173 -30.85 7.57 -13.04
C GLN A 173 -31.91 7.04 -12.06
N ASN A 174 -32.69 6.03 -12.46
CA ASN A 174 -33.63 5.37 -11.55
C ASN A 174 -32.92 4.74 -10.35
N ALA A 175 -31.77 4.10 -10.58
CA ALA A 175 -30.95 3.54 -9.51
C ALA A 175 -30.42 4.63 -8.55
N ILE A 176 -29.94 5.77 -9.08
CA ILE A 176 -29.49 6.91 -8.28
C ILE A 176 -30.63 7.47 -7.42
N ASN A 177 -31.81 7.62 -8.00
CA ASN A 177 -32.98 8.14 -7.27
C ASN A 177 -33.38 7.22 -6.10
N ALA A 178 -33.13 5.91 -6.22
CA ALA A 178 -33.48 4.90 -5.25
C ALA A 178 -32.45 4.70 -4.12
N ILE A 179 -31.30 5.39 -4.14
CA ILE A 179 -30.29 5.27 -3.08
C ILE A 179 -30.91 5.66 -1.72
N PRO A 180 -30.82 4.83 -0.67
CA PRO A 180 -31.25 5.22 0.68
C PRO A 180 -30.47 6.45 1.18
N THR A 181 -31.01 7.23 2.12
CA THR A 181 -30.23 8.32 2.75
C THR A 181 -28.98 7.75 3.42
N ASN A 182 -27.83 8.35 3.16
CA ASN A 182 -26.48 7.84 3.51
C ASN A 182 -26.15 6.46 2.91
N GLY A 183 -26.90 6.03 1.89
CA GLY A 183 -26.74 4.76 1.21
C GLY A 183 -25.76 4.82 0.03
N THR A 184 -25.50 3.66 -0.56
CA THR A 184 -24.55 3.50 -1.67
C THR A 184 -25.19 2.82 -2.87
N LEU A 185 -24.99 3.37 -4.07
CA LEU A 185 -25.19 2.65 -5.34
C LEU A 185 -23.89 2.00 -5.77
N TYR A 186 -23.88 0.67 -5.85
CA TYR A 186 -22.72 -0.13 -6.22
C TYR A 186 -22.74 -0.50 -7.70
N PHE A 187 -21.66 -0.19 -8.42
CA PHE A 187 -21.40 -0.64 -9.78
C PHE A 187 -20.36 -1.78 -9.75
N PRO A 188 -20.74 -3.03 -10.10
CA PRO A 188 -19.79 -4.11 -10.29
C PRO A 188 -18.97 -3.92 -11.57
N ALA A 189 -17.91 -4.71 -11.72
CA ALA A 189 -17.09 -4.74 -12.94
C ALA A 189 -17.96 -4.94 -14.19
N GLY A 190 -17.73 -4.11 -15.20
CA GLY A 190 -18.60 -4.01 -16.38
C GLY A 190 -18.50 -2.65 -17.04
N ARG A 191 -18.99 -2.54 -18.27
CA ARG A 191 -19.04 -1.30 -19.04
C ARG A 191 -20.49 -0.83 -19.15
N TYR A 192 -20.76 0.39 -18.70
CA TYR A 192 -22.10 0.97 -18.64
C TYR A 192 -22.12 2.26 -19.46
N THR A 193 -22.87 2.27 -20.55
CA THR A 193 -22.97 3.48 -21.39
C THR A 193 -24.06 4.41 -20.85
N ALA A 194 -23.75 5.66 -20.49
CA ALA A 194 -24.69 6.61 -19.88
C ALA A 194 -24.28 8.08 -20.06
N ASN A 195 -25.20 9.03 -19.84
CA ASN A 195 -24.95 10.49 -19.75
C ASN A 195 -26.06 11.20 -18.97
N GLY A 196 -25.82 12.45 -18.57
CA GLY A 196 -26.85 13.33 -17.97
C GLY A 196 -27.35 12.86 -16.60
N LEU A 197 -26.48 12.24 -15.80
CA LEU A 197 -26.83 11.65 -14.51
C LEU A 197 -26.80 12.73 -13.41
N ASN A 198 -27.91 12.92 -12.71
CA ASN A 198 -28.01 13.84 -11.58
C ASN A 198 -27.86 13.08 -10.27
N CYS A 199 -26.90 13.49 -9.45
CA CYS A 199 -26.67 12.87 -8.14
C CYS A 199 -27.76 13.25 -7.12
N LYS A 200 -28.00 12.35 -6.16
CA LYS A 200 -28.96 12.52 -5.05
C LYS A 200 -28.23 12.99 -3.79
N ALA A 201 -28.86 13.83 -2.97
CA ALA A 201 -28.30 14.24 -1.68
C ALA A 201 -27.99 13.04 -0.78
N ASP A 202 -26.99 13.18 0.10
CA ASP A 202 -26.63 12.18 1.12
C ASP A 202 -26.43 10.79 0.52
N SER A 203 -25.69 10.70 -0.58
CA SER A 203 -25.54 9.43 -1.32
C SER A 203 -24.10 9.17 -1.74
N THR A 204 -23.78 7.88 -1.85
CA THR A 204 -22.50 7.41 -2.39
C THR A 204 -22.73 6.65 -3.69
N ILE A 205 -21.95 6.96 -4.72
CA ILE A 205 -21.80 6.14 -5.92
C ILE A 205 -20.44 5.45 -5.83
N TYR A 206 -20.46 4.11 -5.75
CA TYR A 206 -19.24 3.31 -5.64
C TYR A 206 -18.98 2.55 -6.95
N LEU A 207 -17.83 2.79 -7.56
CA LEU A 207 -17.37 2.11 -8.77
C LEU A 207 -16.30 1.08 -8.40
N SER A 208 -16.64 -0.22 -8.46
CA SER A 208 -15.66 -1.26 -8.20
C SER A 208 -14.52 -1.22 -9.22
N ALA A 209 -13.39 -1.81 -8.87
CA ALA A 209 -12.34 -2.08 -9.84
C ALA A 209 -12.91 -2.86 -11.05
N GLY A 210 -12.53 -2.46 -12.27
CA GLY A 210 -13.07 -2.98 -13.53
C GLY A 210 -14.42 -2.41 -13.97
N ALA A 211 -15.09 -1.56 -13.16
CA ALA A 211 -16.31 -0.86 -13.57
C ALA A 211 -15.98 0.38 -14.41
N VAL A 212 -16.68 0.58 -15.53
CA VAL A 212 -16.49 1.72 -16.43
C VAL A 212 -17.84 2.31 -16.79
N ILE A 213 -18.09 3.56 -16.39
CA ILE A 213 -19.22 4.34 -16.92
C ILE A 213 -18.68 5.16 -18.08
N GLN A 214 -19.19 4.89 -19.28
CA GLN A 214 -18.74 5.51 -20.51
C GLN A 214 -19.82 6.42 -21.09
N SER A 215 -19.43 7.59 -21.60
CA SER A 215 -20.33 8.50 -22.28
C SER A 215 -20.95 7.86 -23.53
N SER A 216 -22.28 7.97 -23.62
CA SER A 216 -23.08 7.61 -24.80
C SER A 216 -22.73 8.43 -26.04
N ALA A 217 -22.71 7.77 -27.20
CA ALA A 217 -22.55 8.40 -28.51
C ALA A 217 -23.81 9.12 -29.02
N ASP A 218 -24.90 9.16 -28.25
CA ASP A 218 -26.13 9.90 -28.56
C ASP A 218 -26.38 11.05 -27.57
N ALA A 219 -25.33 11.55 -26.92
CA ALA A 219 -25.44 12.53 -25.84
C ALA A 219 -26.09 13.84 -26.29
N SER A 220 -27.35 14.06 -25.93
CA SER A 220 -28.03 15.37 -25.98
C SER A 220 -27.97 16.13 -24.64
N ALA A 221 -27.51 15.48 -23.58
CA ALA A 221 -27.78 15.90 -22.21
C ALA A 221 -26.86 17.00 -21.64
N GLY A 222 -25.66 17.23 -22.21
CA GLY A 222 -24.66 18.11 -21.61
C GLY A 222 -24.16 17.56 -20.26
N THR A 223 -22.86 17.28 -20.16
CA THR A 223 -22.21 16.70 -18.97
C THR A 223 -22.64 15.26 -18.62
N MET A 224 -21.70 14.44 -18.14
CA MET A 224 -21.99 13.04 -17.78
C MET A 224 -22.61 12.93 -16.38
N PHE A 225 -22.05 13.65 -15.39
CA PHE A 225 -22.59 13.77 -14.04
C PHE A 225 -22.80 15.22 -13.63
N SER A 226 -23.99 15.52 -13.12
CA SER A 226 -24.32 16.81 -12.50
C SER A 226 -24.51 16.63 -10.99
N ILE A 227 -23.73 17.37 -10.20
CA ILE A 227 -23.79 17.38 -8.74
C ILE A 227 -24.58 18.62 -8.30
N ASN A 228 -25.90 18.46 -8.26
CA ASN A 228 -26.84 19.53 -7.90
C ASN A 228 -27.38 19.41 -6.46
N ALA A 229 -26.86 18.45 -5.69
CA ALA A 229 -27.30 18.13 -4.33
C ALA A 229 -26.09 17.95 -3.40
N PRO A 230 -26.19 18.35 -2.11
CA PRO A 230 -25.06 18.31 -1.20
C PRO A 230 -24.79 16.89 -0.64
N ASN A 231 -23.64 16.72 0.01
CA ASN A 231 -23.25 15.48 0.71
C ASN A 231 -23.18 14.26 -0.23
N VAL A 232 -22.66 14.48 -1.44
CA VAL A 232 -22.46 13.43 -2.44
C VAL A 232 -21.04 12.88 -2.33
N THR A 233 -20.89 11.57 -2.51
CA THR A 233 -19.59 10.93 -2.68
C THR A 233 -19.58 10.08 -3.95
N ILE A 234 -18.57 10.24 -4.80
CA ILE A 234 -18.27 9.30 -5.89
C ILE A 234 -16.90 8.69 -5.58
N LYS A 235 -16.83 7.37 -5.37
CA LYS A 235 -15.58 6.72 -4.97
C LYS A 235 -15.38 5.33 -5.58
N GLY A 236 -14.17 4.79 -5.41
CA GLY A 236 -13.82 3.42 -5.77
C GLY A 236 -12.55 3.35 -6.62
N ARG A 237 -12.44 2.30 -7.43
CA ARG A 237 -11.31 2.05 -8.35
C ARG A 237 -11.76 1.94 -9.81
N GLY A 238 -13.03 2.25 -10.09
CA GLY A 238 -13.58 2.27 -11.45
C GLY A 238 -13.30 3.57 -12.23
N VAL A 239 -13.83 3.61 -13.45
CA VAL A 239 -13.51 4.61 -14.47
C VAL A 239 -14.76 5.37 -14.91
N LEU A 240 -14.61 6.69 -15.07
CA LEU A 240 -15.52 7.58 -15.78
C LEU A 240 -14.87 7.99 -17.11
N ASP A 241 -15.45 7.57 -18.23
CA ASP A 241 -14.86 7.73 -19.57
C ASP A 241 -15.72 8.65 -20.45
N GLY A 242 -15.18 9.82 -20.82
CA GLY A 242 -15.90 10.82 -21.62
C GLY A 242 -16.06 10.45 -23.09
N ARG A 243 -15.37 9.39 -23.56
CA ARG A 243 -15.36 8.95 -24.96
C ARG A 243 -15.04 10.10 -25.93
N GLY A 244 -14.07 10.93 -25.54
CA GLY A 244 -13.66 12.19 -26.17
C GLY A 244 -13.31 12.07 -27.65
N ASP A 245 -12.68 10.98 -28.05
CA ASP A 245 -12.35 10.62 -29.43
C ASP A 245 -13.59 10.54 -30.34
N VAL A 246 -14.69 9.94 -29.86
CA VAL A 246 -15.94 9.83 -30.63
C VAL A 246 -16.75 11.12 -30.51
N ASN A 247 -16.92 11.62 -29.29
CA ASN A 247 -17.85 12.71 -29.01
C ASN A 247 -17.35 14.06 -29.52
N ARG A 248 -16.03 14.35 -29.46
CA ARG A 248 -15.48 15.57 -30.06
C ARG A 248 -15.51 15.55 -31.58
N ALA A 249 -15.25 14.40 -32.21
CA ALA A 249 -15.37 14.25 -33.65
C ALA A 249 -16.81 14.53 -34.14
N ALA A 250 -17.81 14.26 -33.29
CA ALA A 250 -19.21 14.61 -33.52
C ALA A 250 -19.56 16.08 -33.15
N GLY A 251 -18.57 16.94 -32.84
CA GLY A 251 -18.77 18.35 -32.50
C GLY A 251 -19.32 18.60 -31.10
N ARG A 252 -19.22 17.62 -30.18
CA ARG A 252 -19.76 17.74 -28.82
C ARG A 252 -18.64 18.03 -27.83
N MET A 253 -18.78 19.13 -27.09
CA MET A 253 -17.86 19.56 -26.05
C MET A 253 -18.64 19.81 -24.76
N TYR A 254 -18.40 19.01 -23.72
CA TYR A 254 -19.04 19.15 -22.42
C TYR A 254 -18.13 18.61 -21.32
N ASN A 255 -18.41 18.98 -20.07
CA ASN A 255 -17.58 18.56 -18.94
C ASN A 255 -17.87 17.10 -18.58
N LEU A 256 -16.92 16.38 -17.98
CA LEU A 256 -17.21 15.05 -17.42
C LEU A 256 -18.12 15.18 -16.20
N ILE A 257 -17.77 16.08 -15.28
CA ILE A 257 -18.52 16.38 -14.07
C ILE A 257 -18.74 17.89 -13.96
N GLU A 258 -19.96 18.28 -13.59
CA GLU A 258 -20.30 19.66 -13.27
C GLU A 258 -20.94 19.71 -11.88
N ASN A 259 -20.42 20.55 -11.00
CA ASN A 259 -20.88 20.66 -9.61
C ASN A 259 -21.44 22.05 -9.30
N HIS A 260 -22.65 22.07 -8.74
CA HIS A 260 -23.35 23.26 -8.25
C HIS A 260 -23.70 23.16 -6.75
N ALA A 261 -23.16 22.17 -6.04
CA ALA A 261 -23.50 21.87 -4.65
C ALA A 261 -22.30 21.89 -3.70
N ASN A 262 -22.58 21.96 -2.40
CA ASN A 262 -21.58 21.97 -1.32
C ASN A 262 -21.35 20.56 -0.75
N ASN A 263 -20.22 20.37 -0.07
CA ASN A 263 -19.88 19.13 0.65
C ASN A 263 -19.87 17.90 -0.28
N TRP A 264 -18.97 17.89 -1.26
CA TRP A 264 -18.87 16.79 -2.23
C TRP A 264 -17.46 16.18 -2.21
N THR A 265 -17.39 14.86 -2.34
CA THR A 265 -16.14 14.10 -2.40
C THR A 265 -16.03 13.26 -3.68
N LEU A 266 -14.87 13.31 -4.34
CA LEU A 266 -14.46 12.40 -5.41
C LEU A 266 -13.19 11.67 -4.97
N ALA A 267 -13.21 10.33 -4.90
CA ALA A 267 -12.09 9.58 -4.34
C ALA A 267 -11.72 8.31 -5.11
N GLY A 268 -10.43 8.12 -5.42
CA GLY A 268 -9.89 6.86 -5.96
C GLY A 268 -10.15 6.58 -7.44
N VAL A 269 -11.18 7.19 -8.03
CA VAL A 269 -11.62 6.91 -9.40
C VAL A 269 -10.68 7.47 -10.47
N ILE A 270 -10.79 6.94 -11.69
CA ILE A 270 -10.12 7.44 -12.89
C ILE A 270 -11.11 8.22 -13.74
N LEU A 271 -10.82 9.47 -14.04
CA LEU A 271 -11.50 10.25 -15.09
C LEU A 271 -10.63 10.19 -16.35
N ARG A 272 -11.20 9.78 -17.48
CA ARG A 272 -10.42 9.69 -18.72
C ARG A 272 -11.16 10.15 -19.96
N ASN A 273 -10.37 10.51 -20.97
CA ASN A 273 -10.81 10.84 -22.33
C ASN A 273 -11.99 11.84 -22.34
N PRO A 274 -11.88 12.99 -21.65
CA PRO A 274 -12.94 14.00 -21.62
C PRO A 274 -13.16 14.65 -22.99
N THR A 275 -14.37 15.21 -23.20
CA THR A 275 -14.70 16.00 -24.40
C THR A 275 -14.45 17.50 -24.20
N ALA A 276 -14.30 17.97 -22.97
CA ALA A 276 -13.85 19.31 -22.62
C ALA A 276 -13.14 19.23 -21.26
N TRP A 277 -13.51 20.06 -20.29
CA TRP A 277 -12.91 20.04 -18.96
C TRP A 277 -13.30 18.75 -18.23
N ASN A 278 -12.42 18.25 -17.37
CA ASN A 278 -12.76 17.09 -16.55
C ASN A 278 -13.81 17.48 -15.50
N ILE A 279 -13.56 18.56 -14.76
CA ILE A 279 -14.46 18.99 -13.68
C ILE A 279 -14.61 20.51 -13.69
N MET A 280 -15.86 20.97 -13.58
CA MET A 280 -16.19 22.37 -13.30
C MET A 280 -17.03 22.45 -12.02
N THR A 281 -16.68 23.34 -11.08
CA THR A 281 -17.33 23.40 -9.76
C THR A 281 -17.67 24.83 -9.34
N TYR A 282 -18.86 25.01 -8.76
CA TYR A 282 -19.36 26.29 -8.21
C TYR A 282 -19.68 26.23 -6.70
N GLY A 283 -19.30 25.14 -6.03
CA GLY A 283 -19.69 24.84 -4.65
C GLY A 283 -18.55 24.92 -3.64
N ASN A 284 -18.90 24.83 -2.35
CA ASN A 284 -17.98 24.92 -1.22
C ASN A 284 -17.70 23.55 -0.59
N ASN A 285 -16.57 23.40 0.10
CA ASN A 285 -16.17 22.20 0.83
C ASN A 285 -16.08 20.97 -0.09
N LEU A 286 -15.19 21.03 -1.08
CA LEU A 286 -15.03 19.98 -2.09
C LEU A 286 -13.73 19.21 -1.83
N THR A 287 -13.77 17.88 -1.90
CA THR A 287 -12.60 17.02 -1.67
C THR A 287 -12.33 16.11 -2.85
N PHE A 288 -11.11 16.13 -3.36
CA PHE A 288 -10.58 15.25 -4.39
C PHE A 288 -9.39 14.49 -3.80
N ARG A 289 -9.50 13.16 -3.70
CA ARG A 289 -8.45 12.33 -3.09
C ARG A 289 -8.10 11.13 -3.95
N ASN A 290 -6.82 10.93 -4.30
CA ASN A 290 -6.41 9.81 -5.14
C ASN A 290 -7.20 9.71 -6.47
N VAL A 291 -7.42 10.87 -7.10
CA VAL A 291 -8.11 10.97 -8.40
C VAL A 291 -7.08 11.02 -9.52
N LYS A 292 -7.33 10.26 -10.60
CA LYS A 292 -6.50 10.26 -11.80
C LYS A 292 -7.26 10.95 -12.92
N TRP A 293 -6.74 12.04 -13.45
CA TRP A 293 -7.29 12.72 -14.61
C TRP A 293 -6.45 12.43 -15.84
N ILE A 294 -7.03 11.82 -16.86
CA ILE A 294 -6.29 11.38 -18.04
C ILE A 294 -6.97 11.90 -19.30
N GLY A 295 -6.47 13.03 -19.77
CA GLY A 295 -6.83 13.67 -21.03
C GLY A 295 -6.35 12.91 -22.25
N ASN A 296 -7.08 13.06 -23.34
CA ASN A 296 -6.55 12.76 -24.66
C ASN A 296 -5.61 13.91 -25.07
N MET A 297 -4.33 13.62 -25.27
CA MET A 297 -3.32 14.65 -25.54
C MET A 297 -3.43 15.29 -26.92
N ASP A 298 -4.25 14.77 -27.83
CA ASP A 298 -4.59 15.45 -29.09
C ASP A 298 -5.70 16.50 -28.92
N ASN A 299 -6.37 16.52 -27.77
CA ASN A 299 -7.49 17.38 -27.46
C ASN A 299 -7.09 18.54 -26.53
N VAL A 300 -6.98 19.75 -27.09
CA VAL A 300 -6.89 21.01 -26.30
C VAL A 300 -8.16 21.23 -25.47
N ASN A 301 -8.13 22.08 -24.43
CA ASN A 301 -9.27 22.32 -23.52
C ASN A 301 -9.70 21.08 -22.72
N THR A 302 -8.73 20.26 -22.31
CA THR A 302 -8.94 19.13 -21.40
C THR A 302 -8.50 19.45 -19.98
N ASP A 303 -8.90 20.62 -19.49
CA ASP A 303 -8.59 21.16 -18.17
C ASP A 303 -8.86 20.13 -17.06
N GLY A 304 -8.06 20.16 -16.01
CA GLY A 304 -8.23 19.29 -14.85
C GLY A 304 -9.42 19.74 -14.02
N ILE A 305 -9.15 20.60 -13.04
CA ILE A 305 -10.14 21.15 -12.13
C ILE A 305 -10.34 22.64 -12.40
N GLY A 306 -11.60 22.99 -12.74
CA GLY A 306 -12.13 24.34 -12.84
C GLY A 306 -12.92 24.73 -11.59
N THR A 307 -12.49 25.70 -10.79
CA THR A 307 -13.15 25.99 -9.50
C THR A 307 -13.64 27.42 -9.34
N THR A 308 -14.79 27.52 -8.68
CA THR A 308 -15.34 28.71 -8.02
C THR A 308 -15.94 28.23 -6.70
N GLY A 309 -15.63 28.86 -5.57
CA GLY A 309 -16.10 28.43 -4.24
C GLY A 309 -15.04 28.56 -3.14
N THR A 310 -15.30 27.98 -1.97
CA THR A 310 -14.33 27.95 -0.85
C THR A 310 -14.20 26.59 -0.17
N GLY A 311 -13.00 26.29 0.34
CA GLY A 311 -12.74 25.05 1.09
C GLY A 311 -12.51 23.86 0.17
N ILE A 312 -11.65 24.01 -0.83
CA ILE A 312 -11.38 22.96 -1.82
C ILE A 312 -10.11 22.22 -1.41
N THR A 313 -10.13 20.89 -1.42
CA THR A 313 -8.98 20.05 -1.09
C THR A 313 -8.70 19.10 -2.24
N VAL A 314 -7.47 19.10 -2.76
CA VAL A 314 -6.95 18.12 -3.72
C VAL A 314 -5.74 17.45 -3.07
N ASP A 315 -5.74 16.12 -2.97
CA ASP A 315 -4.68 15.38 -2.28
C ASP A 315 -4.40 14.04 -2.95
N ASP A 316 -3.11 13.71 -3.10
CA ASP A 316 -2.63 12.43 -3.66
C ASP A 316 -3.13 12.15 -5.09
N CYS A 317 -3.26 13.19 -5.92
CA CYS A 317 -3.83 13.06 -7.26
C CYS A 317 -2.76 13.03 -8.37
N VAL A 318 -3.20 12.65 -9.58
CA VAL A 318 -2.37 12.76 -10.79
C VAL A 318 -3.20 13.34 -11.94
N ILE A 319 -2.64 14.34 -12.63
CA ILE A 319 -3.26 14.98 -13.79
C ILE A 319 -2.35 14.78 -14.99
N MET A 320 -2.86 14.08 -16.00
CA MET A 320 -2.25 13.87 -17.30
C MET A 320 -3.16 14.48 -18.37
N ASN A 321 -3.01 15.75 -18.74
CA ASN A 321 -3.98 16.40 -19.63
C ASN A 321 -3.35 17.32 -20.69
N ASN A 322 -4.20 17.91 -21.51
CA ASN A 322 -3.81 18.88 -22.52
C ASN A 322 -4.65 20.17 -22.38
N ASP A 323 -4.53 20.80 -21.21
CA ASP A 323 -4.82 22.21 -20.91
C ASP A 323 -4.43 22.50 -19.45
N ASP A 324 -5.02 23.52 -18.83
CA ASP A 324 -4.84 23.92 -17.43
C ASP A 324 -5.25 22.81 -16.42
N PRO A 325 -4.30 22.19 -15.69
CA PRO A 325 -4.58 21.20 -14.65
C PRO A 325 -5.36 21.79 -13.48
N PHE A 326 -4.96 22.99 -13.07
CA PHE A 326 -5.63 23.79 -12.04
C PHE A 326 -6.01 25.15 -12.63
N ALA A 327 -7.26 25.24 -13.09
CA ALA A 327 -7.82 26.39 -13.78
C ALA A 327 -8.82 27.10 -12.85
N LEU A 328 -8.40 28.19 -12.21
CA LEU A 328 -9.04 28.66 -10.99
C LEU A 328 -9.62 30.03 -11.28
N HIS A 329 -10.93 30.02 -11.49
CA HIS A 329 -11.63 31.09 -12.17
C HIS A 329 -12.76 31.61 -11.30
N THR A 330 -12.91 32.92 -11.27
CA THR A 330 -14.16 33.54 -10.81
C THR A 330 -14.95 33.86 -12.08
N LEU A 331 -15.77 32.93 -12.55
CA LEU A 331 -16.39 33.01 -13.89
C LEU A 331 -17.47 34.11 -14.00
N GLY A 332 -17.92 34.66 -12.86
CA GLY A 332 -18.86 35.77 -12.76
C GLY A 332 -18.37 36.95 -11.90
N SER A 333 -19.04 38.09 -12.03
CA SER A 333 -18.80 39.27 -11.18
C SER A 333 -19.21 38.96 -9.73
N GLY A 334 -18.27 39.07 -8.80
CA GLY A 334 -18.49 38.86 -7.36
C GLY A 334 -18.15 37.45 -6.85
N ASP A 335 -17.75 36.55 -7.75
CA ASP A 335 -17.34 35.19 -7.41
C ASP A 335 -16.05 35.18 -6.58
N THR A 336 -15.90 34.18 -5.73
CA THR A 336 -14.73 33.98 -4.88
C THR A 336 -14.15 32.58 -5.05
N ASP A 337 -12.83 32.48 -5.12
CA ASP A 337 -12.09 31.22 -5.01
C ASP A 337 -11.14 31.32 -3.81
N CYS A 338 -11.53 30.73 -2.68
CA CYS A 338 -10.84 30.98 -1.42
C CYS A 338 -10.57 29.71 -0.61
N ASN A 339 -9.46 29.69 0.13
CA ASN A 339 -9.14 28.59 1.07
C ASN A 339 -9.03 27.23 0.34
N THR A 340 -8.26 27.20 -0.74
CA THR A 340 -8.01 25.98 -1.51
C THR A 340 -6.66 25.38 -1.13
N HIS A 341 -6.64 24.08 -0.91
CA HIS A 341 -5.48 23.29 -0.51
C HIS A 341 -5.20 22.20 -1.55
N ILE A 342 -3.99 22.19 -2.10
CA ILE A 342 -3.54 21.18 -3.06
C ILE A 342 -2.28 20.53 -2.52
N ASN A 343 -2.24 19.21 -2.47
CA ASN A 343 -1.14 18.49 -1.87
C ASN A 343 -0.81 17.20 -2.61
N ASN A 344 0.45 16.76 -2.54
CA ASN A 344 0.92 15.46 -3.00
C ASN A 344 0.47 15.11 -4.43
N THR A 345 0.53 16.06 -5.36
CA THR A 345 -0.08 15.90 -6.69
C THR A 345 0.97 15.96 -7.81
N VAL A 346 0.88 15.01 -8.74
CA VAL A 346 1.75 14.93 -9.93
C VAL A 346 1.00 15.47 -11.14
N VAL A 347 1.63 16.38 -11.89
CA VAL A 347 1.05 17.03 -13.07
C VAL A 347 1.92 16.80 -14.28
N PHE A 348 1.31 16.32 -15.36
CA PHE A 348 1.92 16.07 -16.66
C PHE A 348 1.02 16.61 -17.76
N ASN A 349 1.44 17.67 -18.45
CA ASN A 349 0.59 18.39 -19.37
C ASN A 349 1.25 18.57 -20.75
N GLN A 350 0.49 18.37 -21.84
CA GLN A 350 1.02 18.45 -23.21
C GLN A 350 0.22 19.38 -24.14
N VAL A 351 0.49 20.69 -24.12
CA VAL A 351 0.22 21.67 -25.22
C VAL A 351 -1.20 22.18 -25.49
N GLY A 352 -1.61 23.17 -24.68
CA GLY A 352 -2.68 24.14 -24.98
C GLY A 352 -2.46 25.49 -24.29
N GLY A 353 -1.29 25.67 -23.65
CA GLY A 353 -1.03 26.74 -22.68
C GLY A 353 0.05 26.35 -21.66
N GLY A 354 0.28 25.04 -21.47
CA GLY A 354 1.45 24.48 -20.76
C GLY A 354 1.61 24.95 -19.31
N ARG A 355 0.49 25.26 -18.64
CA ARG A 355 0.47 25.73 -17.25
C ARG A 355 0.14 24.62 -16.29
N MET A 356 0.70 24.67 -15.08
CA MET A 356 0.21 23.86 -13.96
C MET A 356 -0.86 24.63 -13.21
N PHE A 357 -0.63 25.93 -12.98
CA PHE A 357 -1.56 26.83 -12.29
C PHE A 357 -1.98 27.99 -13.18
N LEU A 358 -3.29 28.17 -13.33
CA LEU A 358 -3.91 29.39 -13.82
C LEU A 358 -4.77 29.99 -12.71
N LEU A 359 -4.31 31.09 -12.12
CA LEU A 359 -4.97 31.76 -10.99
C LEU A 359 -5.54 33.11 -11.39
N GLY A 360 -6.78 33.39 -11.01
CA GLY A 360 -7.38 34.72 -11.12
C GLY A 360 -7.79 35.13 -12.53
N PHE A 361 -7.87 34.19 -13.46
CA PHE A 361 -8.37 34.42 -14.82
C PHE A 361 -9.91 34.60 -14.78
N TYR A 362 -10.43 35.59 -15.52
CA TYR A 362 -11.83 36.06 -15.48
C TYR A 362 -12.29 36.84 -14.22
N THR A 363 -11.37 37.30 -13.36
CA THR A 363 -11.66 38.08 -12.13
C THR A 363 -12.17 39.51 -12.34
N SER A 364 -13.16 39.77 -13.19
CA SER A 364 -13.68 41.13 -13.44
C SER A 364 -13.98 41.95 -12.16
N SER A 365 -14.46 41.31 -11.08
CA SER A 365 -14.59 41.89 -9.73
C SER A 365 -14.38 40.90 -8.56
N GLY A 366 -14.04 39.63 -8.85
CA GLY A 366 -13.89 38.54 -7.87
C GLY A 366 -12.52 38.47 -7.18
N VAL A 367 -12.40 37.64 -6.15
CA VAL A 367 -11.14 37.47 -5.38
C VAL A 367 -10.72 36.00 -5.33
N THR A 368 -9.49 35.72 -5.72
CA THR A 368 -8.80 34.44 -5.47
C THR A 368 -7.87 34.60 -4.28
N SER A 369 -8.07 33.87 -3.17
CA SER A 369 -7.20 34.06 -2.00
C SER A 369 -7.01 32.87 -1.06
N ASN A 370 -5.97 32.93 -0.23
CA ASN A 370 -5.66 31.91 0.78
C ASN A 370 -5.45 30.51 0.19
N TRP A 371 -4.74 30.45 -0.92
CA TRP A 371 -4.37 29.20 -1.57
C TRP A 371 -3.10 28.62 -0.95
N ASN A 372 -3.08 27.31 -0.72
CA ASN A 372 -1.88 26.58 -0.32
C ASN A 372 -1.68 25.39 -1.24
N ALA A 373 -0.56 25.35 -1.95
CA ALA A 373 -0.16 24.21 -2.76
C ALA A 373 1.18 23.66 -2.22
N GLU A 374 1.23 22.38 -1.88
CA GLU A 374 2.39 21.74 -1.26
C GLU A 374 2.74 20.38 -1.88
N ASN A 375 4.03 20.05 -1.98
CA ASN A 375 4.52 18.75 -2.48
C ASN A 375 3.97 18.41 -3.88
N LEU A 376 4.19 19.30 -4.84
CA LEU A 376 3.76 19.07 -6.23
C LEU A 376 4.94 18.89 -7.16
N ASP A 377 4.74 18.01 -8.13
CA ASP A 377 5.68 17.78 -9.20
C ASP A 377 5.04 18.10 -10.55
N HIS A 378 5.57 19.09 -11.25
CA HIS A 378 5.28 19.37 -12.65
C HIS A 378 6.29 18.59 -13.50
N ALA A 379 5.87 17.41 -13.96
CA ALA A 379 6.71 16.32 -14.46
C ALA A 379 7.28 16.51 -15.87
N ASP A 380 6.54 17.17 -16.76
CA ASP A 380 6.96 17.41 -18.13
C ASP A 380 6.08 18.48 -18.78
N GLY A 381 6.68 19.62 -19.14
CA GLY A 381 5.99 20.71 -19.84
C GLY A 381 6.37 20.82 -21.32
N TYR A 382 7.04 19.82 -21.90
CA TYR A 382 7.75 19.97 -23.17
C TYR A 382 7.05 19.28 -24.35
N ARG A 383 6.25 20.05 -25.10
CA ARG A 383 6.09 19.90 -26.55
C ARG A 383 5.67 21.25 -27.15
N ILE A 384 6.40 21.78 -28.12
CA ILE A 384 5.99 23.00 -28.83
C ILE A 384 5.14 22.58 -30.03
N ILE A 385 3.82 22.81 -29.97
CA ILE A 385 2.97 22.83 -31.17
C ILE A 385 2.54 24.28 -31.37
N GLY A 386 3.27 25.02 -32.21
CA GLY A 386 2.94 26.41 -32.56
C GLY A 386 3.66 27.48 -31.73
N ASN A 387 3.04 28.67 -31.60
CA ASN A 387 3.63 29.89 -31.02
C ASN A 387 3.31 30.11 -29.52
N THR A 388 2.77 29.11 -28.84
CA THR A 388 2.33 29.23 -27.43
C THR A 388 3.46 28.91 -26.47
N THR A 389 3.57 29.70 -25.39
CA THR A 389 4.59 29.57 -24.34
C THR A 389 4.07 28.67 -23.23
N GLY A 390 4.75 27.55 -22.91
CA GLY A 390 4.47 26.77 -21.69
C GLY A 390 5.14 27.40 -20.47
N ASN A 391 4.48 27.43 -19.31
CA ASN A 391 4.99 28.05 -18.07
C ASN A 391 4.32 27.43 -16.86
N THR A 392 5.03 27.13 -15.77
CA THR A 392 4.40 26.44 -14.62
C THR A 392 3.29 27.26 -13.94
N PHE A 393 3.53 28.56 -13.76
CA PHE A 393 2.62 29.46 -13.05
C PHE A 393 2.14 30.59 -13.94
N GLU A 394 0.84 30.86 -13.89
CA GLU A 394 0.26 32.07 -14.42
C GLU A 394 -0.75 32.67 -13.44
N ILE A 395 -0.53 33.92 -13.07
CA ILE A 395 -1.35 34.63 -12.08
C ILE A 395 -1.86 35.90 -12.73
N TRP A 396 -3.18 36.03 -12.77
CA TRP A 396 -3.88 37.10 -13.43
C TRP A 396 -4.73 37.89 -12.46
N ALA A 397 -4.88 39.17 -12.74
CA ALA A 397 -5.98 39.98 -12.21
C ALA A 397 -6.63 40.70 -13.38
N GLN A 398 -7.97 40.69 -13.41
CA GLN A 398 -8.77 41.41 -14.41
C GLN A 398 -9.67 42.42 -13.69
N GLY A 399 -10.04 43.52 -14.34
CA GLY A 399 -10.97 44.50 -13.75
C GLY A 399 -10.60 44.91 -12.32
N ALA A 400 -11.56 44.91 -11.40
CA ALA A 400 -11.35 45.26 -9.99
C ALA A 400 -11.01 44.04 -9.09
N GLY A 401 -10.90 42.84 -9.67
CA GLY A 401 -10.59 41.63 -8.92
C GLY A 401 -9.11 41.48 -8.57
N GLY A 402 -8.78 40.42 -7.83
CA GLY A 402 -7.40 40.23 -7.37
C GLY A 402 -7.06 38.85 -6.86
N VAL A 403 -5.75 38.61 -6.74
CA VAL A 403 -5.17 37.39 -6.19
C VAL A 403 -4.36 37.74 -4.95
N ALA A 404 -4.65 37.11 -3.81
CA ALA A 404 -3.97 37.45 -2.56
C ALA A 404 -3.70 36.26 -1.65
N ASN A 405 -2.61 36.32 -0.87
CA ASN A 405 -2.34 35.37 0.21
C ASN A 405 -2.17 33.92 -0.24
N CYS A 406 -1.53 33.69 -1.40
CA CYS A 406 -1.32 32.35 -1.96
C CYS A 406 0.11 31.85 -1.69
N GLN A 407 0.27 30.55 -1.46
CA GLN A 407 1.54 29.91 -1.17
C GLN A 407 1.75 28.67 -2.00
N PHE A 408 2.99 28.49 -2.45
CA PHE A 408 3.44 27.36 -3.25
C PHE A 408 4.72 26.83 -2.61
N ASN A 409 4.68 25.59 -2.15
CA ASN A 409 5.65 25.03 -1.22
C ASN A 409 6.16 23.68 -1.73
N ASN A 410 7.47 23.47 -1.72
CA ASN A 410 8.07 22.22 -2.16
C ASN A 410 7.55 21.81 -3.56
N ILE A 411 7.74 22.69 -4.53
CA ILE A 411 7.30 22.48 -5.91
C ILE A 411 8.50 22.13 -6.75
N ARG A 412 8.42 21.03 -7.47
CA ARG A 412 9.45 20.60 -8.41
C ARG A 412 8.95 20.74 -9.83
N VAL A 413 9.78 21.31 -10.69
CA VAL A 413 9.51 21.50 -12.12
C VAL A 413 10.58 20.78 -12.92
N GLU A 414 10.18 19.64 -13.48
CA GLU A 414 11.01 18.73 -14.26
C GLU A 414 10.83 18.99 -15.75
N ASN A 415 11.92 18.86 -16.51
CA ASN A 415 11.95 19.21 -17.94
C ASN A 415 11.17 20.51 -18.23
N PRO A 416 11.53 21.60 -17.53
CA PRO A 416 10.67 22.76 -17.41
C PRO A 416 10.34 23.37 -18.77
N PRO A 417 9.14 23.95 -18.89
CA PRO A 417 8.79 24.68 -20.10
C PRO A 417 9.63 25.97 -20.20
N ASN A 418 9.37 26.80 -21.22
CA ASN A 418 10.23 27.96 -21.54
C ASN A 418 10.54 28.88 -20.35
N SER A 419 9.62 29.02 -19.38
CA SER A 419 9.83 29.80 -18.16
C SER A 419 9.07 29.20 -16.95
N LEU A 420 9.43 29.60 -15.72
CA LEU A 420 8.62 29.29 -14.53
C LEU A 420 7.31 30.10 -14.55
N PHE A 421 7.37 31.33 -15.07
CA PHE A 421 6.26 32.28 -15.17
C PHE A 421 6.20 32.96 -16.57
N ALA A 422 5.11 32.75 -17.34
CA ALA A 422 4.82 33.57 -18.54
C ALA A 422 4.44 34.99 -18.16
N GLY A 423 3.78 35.12 -17.02
CA GLY A 423 3.86 36.31 -16.22
C GLY A 423 2.77 36.42 -15.16
N VAL A 424 2.99 37.37 -14.27
CA VAL A 424 1.95 37.93 -13.42
C VAL A 424 1.36 39.12 -14.19
N ASN A 425 0.25 38.88 -14.89
CA ASN A 425 -0.21 39.74 -15.99
C ASN A 425 -1.62 40.31 -15.75
N TYR A 426 -1.91 41.41 -16.44
CA TYR A 426 -3.25 42.00 -16.53
C TYR A 426 -3.79 41.78 -17.94
N TRP A 427 -4.99 41.19 -18.07
CA TRP A 427 -5.71 41.08 -19.34
C TRP A 427 -6.96 41.95 -19.32
N SER A 428 -7.26 42.59 -20.44
CA SER A 428 -8.59 43.13 -20.72
C SER A 428 -9.12 42.41 -21.96
N PHE A 429 -10.09 41.51 -21.81
CA PHE A 429 -10.83 41.02 -22.98
C PHE A 429 -11.68 42.19 -23.51
N GLY A 430 -11.41 42.64 -24.74
CA GLY A 430 -12.30 43.57 -25.44
C GLY A 430 -12.25 45.05 -25.01
N GLY A 431 -11.13 45.55 -24.48
CA GLY A 431 -10.84 46.99 -24.40
C GLY A 431 -11.74 47.83 -23.47
N GLY A 432 -12.58 47.21 -22.64
CA GLY A 432 -13.53 47.90 -21.73
C GLY A 432 -13.23 47.82 -20.24
N ASP A 433 -12.36 46.91 -19.80
CA ASP A 433 -12.08 46.69 -18.37
C ASP A 433 -11.03 47.68 -17.84
N ASN A 434 -11.49 48.79 -17.25
CA ASN A 434 -10.67 49.84 -16.63
C ASN A 434 -10.49 49.65 -15.11
N GLY A 435 -10.41 48.41 -14.61
CA GLY A 435 -10.30 48.16 -13.18
C GLY A 435 -8.84 48.06 -12.69
N ASN A 436 -8.63 48.44 -11.42
CA ASN A 436 -7.34 48.43 -10.73
C ASN A 436 -7.11 47.09 -10.00
N GLY A 437 -6.87 46.02 -10.74
CA GLY A 437 -6.68 44.70 -10.17
C GLY A 437 -5.43 44.59 -9.31
N LYS A 438 -5.44 43.71 -8.29
CA LYS A 438 -4.36 43.62 -7.30
C LYS A 438 -3.85 42.20 -7.15
N ILE A 439 -2.54 42.04 -7.21
CA ILE A 439 -1.86 40.78 -6.91
C ILE A 439 -0.92 41.03 -5.74
N SER A 440 -1.12 40.34 -4.63
CA SER A 440 -0.40 40.65 -3.40
C SER A 440 -0.12 39.43 -2.53
N ASN A 441 0.98 39.46 -1.77
CA ASN A 441 1.26 38.44 -0.76
C ASN A 441 1.30 37.01 -1.33
N ILE A 442 2.13 36.80 -2.36
CA ILE A 442 2.30 35.49 -3.00
C ILE A 442 3.67 34.93 -2.62
N ARG A 443 3.70 33.73 -2.06
CA ARG A 443 4.93 33.08 -1.60
C ARG A 443 5.26 31.84 -2.39
N PHE A 444 6.52 31.73 -2.76
CA PHE A 444 7.12 30.56 -3.35
C PHE A 444 8.22 30.09 -2.40
N ASN A 445 8.07 28.90 -1.85
CA ASN A 445 9.02 28.33 -0.90
C ASN A 445 9.50 26.97 -1.41
N GLU A 446 10.81 26.75 -1.37
CA GLU A 446 11.40 25.44 -1.72
C GLU A 446 11.04 25.02 -3.14
N ILE A 447 11.26 25.92 -4.11
CA ILE A 447 11.00 25.65 -5.52
C ILE A 447 12.26 25.08 -6.16
N GLN A 448 12.15 23.92 -6.80
CA GLN A 448 13.22 23.31 -7.58
C GLN A 448 12.85 23.26 -9.05
N GLN A 449 13.56 24.03 -9.88
CA GLN A 449 13.45 23.96 -11.33
C GLN A 449 14.71 23.31 -11.90
N GLU A 450 14.57 22.29 -12.74
CA GLU A 450 15.73 21.53 -13.22
C GLU A 450 16.63 22.31 -14.18
N SER A 451 16.07 23.22 -14.98
CA SER A 451 16.83 24.03 -15.94
C SER A 451 16.04 25.26 -16.37
N PHE A 452 16.66 26.21 -17.06
CA PHE A 452 15.88 27.19 -17.83
C PHE A 452 15.45 26.55 -19.15
N GLY A 453 14.17 26.68 -19.52
CA GLY A 453 13.68 26.21 -20.81
C GLY A 453 14.36 26.90 -22.00
N ALA A 454 14.24 26.31 -23.19
CA ALA A 454 14.85 26.83 -24.40
C ALA A 454 14.25 28.20 -24.79
N VAL A 455 15.09 29.16 -25.14
CA VAL A 455 14.66 30.48 -25.62
C VAL A 455 14.22 30.33 -27.09
N GLY A 456 12.93 30.04 -27.32
CA GLY A 456 12.37 29.94 -28.68
C GLY A 456 12.29 31.29 -29.41
N SER A 457 11.97 31.28 -30.71
CA SER A 457 11.75 32.49 -31.53
C SER A 457 10.37 33.14 -31.30
N SER A 458 9.85 33.03 -30.07
CA SER A 458 8.51 33.47 -29.71
C SER A 458 8.44 35.00 -29.65
N PRO A 459 7.34 35.66 -30.09
CA PRO A 459 7.16 37.10 -29.93
C PRO A 459 6.93 37.53 -28.47
N TRP A 460 6.80 36.56 -27.55
CA TRP A 460 6.63 36.73 -26.12
C TRP A 460 7.99 36.94 -25.41
N PRO A 461 8.05 37.59 -24.23
CA PRO A 461 9.33 37.82 -23.52
C PRO A 461 10.07 36.49 -23.32
N ASN A 462 11.12 36.35 -24.09
CA ASN A 462 11.81 35.10 -24.40
C ASN A 462 12.58 34.56 -23.19
N GLY A 463 12.14 33.44 -22.61
CA GLY A 463 12.88 32.67 -21.58
C GLY A 463 13.15 33.41 -20.27
N ALA A 464 12.40 34.49 -20.00
CA ALA A 464 12.50 35.31 -18.80
C ALA A 464 11.20 35.25 -18.00
N ASN A 465 11.32 35.02 -16.69
CA ASN A 465 10.17 35.06 -15.78
C ASN A 465 9.64 36.51 -15.70
N SER A 466 8.38 36.75 -16.04
CA SER A 466 7.89 38.14 -16.21
C SER A 466 6.94 38.59 -15.10
N PHE A 467 7.22 39.74 -14.48
CA PHE A 467 6.27 40.48 -13.63
C PHE A 467 5.95 41.81 -14.33
N ASN A 468 5.04 41.80 -15.30
CA ASN A 468 4.75 42.98 -16.13
C ASN A 468 3.23 43.21 -16.37
N SER A 469 2.84 44.45 -16.66
CA SER A 469 1.47 44.89 -16.91
C SER A 469 0.96 44.63 -18.34
N GLY A 470 1.06 43.38 -18.82
CA GLY A 470 0.30 42.89 -19.98
C GLY A 470 0.62 43.49 -21.37
N TRP A 471 -0.10 42.98 -22.39
CA TRP A 471 0.05 43.21 -23.85
C TRP A 471 -0.22 44.66 -24.29
N TYR A 472 -1.01 45.42 -23.52
CA TYR A 472 -1.46 46.78 -23.85
C TYR A 472 -1.04 47.79 -22.76
N PRO A 473 0.07 48.52 -22.94
CA PRO A 473 0.59 49.42 -21.91
C PRO A 473 -0.24 50.70 -21.67
N ALA A 474 -1.27 50.97 -22.48
CA ALA A 474 -1.92 52.29 -22.53
C ALA A 474 -3.03 52.53 -21.47
N ASN A 475 -3.48 51.51 -20.71
CA ASN A 475 -4.64 51.61 -19.81
C ASN A 475 -4.40 51.06 -18.37
N ASN A 476 -3.17 50.74 -17.98
CA ASN A 476 -2.86 49.94 -16.78
C ASN A 476 -2.34 50.71 -15.53
N SER A 477 -2.58 52.02 -15.42
CA SER A 477 -1.92 52.88 -14.39
C SER A 477 -2.28 52.63 -12.91
N GLY A 478 -3.34 51.87 -12.60
CA GLY A 478 -3.75 51.60 -11.21
C GLY A 478 -3.59 50.15 -10.75
N ASN A 479 -3.00 49.30 -11.58
CA ASN A 479 -2.72 47.90 -11.30
C ASN A 479 -1.46 47.75 -10.42
N THR A 480 -1.50 46.86 -9.42
CA THR A 480 -0.38 46.68 -8.47
C THR A 480 -0.03 45.22 -8.23
N ILE A 481 1.28 44.92 -8.26
CA ILE A 481 1.86 43.64 -7.84
C ILE A 481 2.73 43.93 -6.60
N SER A 482 2.47 43.28 -5.47
CA SER A 482 3.17 43.59 -4.23
C SER A 482 3.46 42.34 -3.38
N ASP A 483 4.48 42.43 -2.53
CA ASP A 483 4.79 41.42 -1.50
C ASP A 483 4.94 39.99 -2.06
N ILE A 484 5.75 39.85 -3.11
CA ILE A 484 6.08 38.56 -3.71
C ILE A 484 7.40 38.07 -3.13
N SER A 485 7.47 36.82 -2.67
CA SER A 485 8.70 36.28 -2.07
C SER A 485 9.08 34.90 -2.60
N PHE A 486 10.37 34.70 -2.86
CA PHE A 486 10.97 33.42 -3.26
C PHE A 486 11.99 32.95 -2.21
N ALA A 487 11.57 32.10 -1.29
CA ALA A 487 12.46 31.47 -0.32
C ALA A 487 12.98 30.14 -0.87
N ASN A 488 14.30 29.93 -0.88
CA ASN A 488 14.89 28.65 -1.33
C ASN A 488 14.42 28.23 -2.73
N TYR A 489 14.44 29.16 -3.68
CA TYR A 489 14.23 28.87 -5.09
C TYR A 489 15.56 28.49 -5.75
N PHE A 490 15.58 27.36 -6.45
CA PHE A 490 16.74 26.82 -7.16
C PHE A 490 16.42 26.59 -8.63
N VAL A 491 17.36 26.95 -9.51
CA VAL A 491 17.34 26.60 -10.93
C VAL A 491 18.65 25.92 -11.28
N ASP A 492 18.60 24.73 -11.88
CA ASP A 492 19.79 23.93 -12.23
C ASP A 492 20.74 23.75 -11.01
N GLY A 493 20.12 23.48 -9.85
CA GLY A 493 20.81 23.34 -8.56
C GLY A 493 21.39 24.64 -7.96
N ALA A 494 21.40 25.75 -8.70
CA ALA A 494 21.88 27.04 -8.21
C ALA A 494 20.76 27.83 -7.52
N LYS A 495 21.05 28.39 -6.34
CA LYS A 495 20.08 29.21 -5.60
C LYS A 495 19.87 30.56 -6.28
N VAL A 496 18.62 30.93 -6.48
CA VAL A 496 18.19 32.26 -6.95
C VAL A 496 18.10 33.19 -5.74
N ASN A 497 18.99 34.17 -5.65
CA ASN A 497 19.05 35.12 -4.52
C ASN A 497 18.55 36.51 -4.90
N ASN A 498 18.32 36.78 -6.17
CA ASN A 498 17.86 38.07 -6.67
C ASN A 498 17.16 37.90 -8.04
N PRO A 499 16.46 38.95 -8.55
CA PRO A 499 15.76 38.89 -9.83
C PRO A 499 16.63 38.43 -11.02
N SER A 500 17.90 38.84 -11.07
CA SER A 500 18.78 38.53 -12.21
C SER A 500 19.18 37.05 -12.24
N ASP A 501 19.41 36.42 -11.08
CA ASP A 501 19.72 34.98 -10.98
C ASP A 501 18.58 34.14 -11.57
N GLY A 502 17.33 34.56 -11.39
CA GLY A 502 16.12 33.87 -11.85
C GLY A 502 15.60 34.35 -13.20
N ARG A 503 16.37 35.16 -13.95
CA ARG A 503 15.94 35.78 -15.22
C ARG A 503 14.60 36.52 -15.13
N PHE A 504 14.36 37.23 -14.03
CA PHE A 504 13.13 37.99 -13.85
C PHE A 504 13.17 39.34 -14.60
N SER A 505 12.13 39.60 -15.39
CA SER A 505 11.81 40.93 -15.92
C SER A 505 10.78 41.58 -15.00
N VAL A 506 11.16 42.66 -14.32
CA VAL A 506 10.34 43.30 -13.26
C VAL A 506 9.88 44.67 -13.73
N GLY A 507 8.55 44.85 -13.87
CA GLY A 507 7.93 46.12 -14.24
C GLY A 507 7.79 47.11 -13.08
N ASN A 508 7.54 48.38 -13.39
CA ASN A 508 7.48 49.49 -12.41
C ASN A 508 6.32 49.38 -11.39
N GLN A 509 5.30 48.58 -11.70
CA GLN A 509 4.13 48.33 -10.84
C GLN A 509 4.38 47.25 -9.76
N VAL A 510 5.58 46.66 -9.73
CA VAL A 510 5.99 45.64 -8.76
C VAL A 510 6.67 46.30 -7.57
N SER A 511 6.22 45.97 -6.36
CA SER A 511 6.84 46.42 -5.10
C SER A 511 7.10 45.25 -4.16
N ASN A 512 8.11 45.35 -3.31
CA ASN A 512 8.46 44.34 -2.29
C ASN A 512 8.69 42.91 -2.84
N LEU A 513 9.29 42.78 -4.02
CA LEU A 513 9.80 41.50 -4.51
C LEU A 513 11.06 41.11 -3.72
N SER A 514 11.06 39.95 -3.07
CA SER A 514 12.12 39.51 -2.15
C SER A 514 12.57 38.06 -2.36
N PHE A 515 13.81 37.77 -1.98
CA PHE A 515 14.46 36.45 -2.11
C PHE A 515 15.13 36.04 -0.78
N PRO A 516 14.35 35.75 0.27
CA PRO A 516 14.89 35.41 1.58
C PRO A 516 15.72 34.12 1.55
N SER A 517 16.75 34.07 2.42
CA SER A 517 17.67 32.93 2.49
C SER A 517 17.06 31.68 3.13
N THR A 518 15.97 31.81 3.89
CA THR A 518 15.22 30.71 4.51
C THR A 518 13.72 30.95 4.37
N ALA A 519 12.93 29.87 4.27
CA ALA A 519 11.48 29.95 4.40
C ALA A 519 11.08 30.39 5.83
N VAL A 520 9.93 31.04 5.94
CA VAL A 520 9.32 31.32 7.26
C VAL A 520 8.78 30.03 7.88
N ALA A 521 8.54 30.01 9.20
CA ALA A 521 8.01 28.83 9.87
C ALA A 521 6.61 28.47 9.35
N LYS A 522 6.28 27.19 9.25
CA LYS A 522 4.91 26.71 8.99
C LYS A 522 4.18 26.56 10.32
N VAL A 523 2.87 26.78 10.35
CA VAL A 523 2.06 26.81 11.56
C VAL A 523 0.80 25.98 11.36
N ASN A 524 0.49 25.16 12.36
CA ASN A 524 -0.63 24.23 12.37
C ASN A 524 -1.45 24.46 13.66
N ILE A 525 -2.76 24.20 13.65
CA ILE A 525 -3.62 24.22 14.83
C ILE A 525 -4.41 22.92 14.97
N ASN A 526 -4.46 22.38 16.19
CA ASN A 526 -5.28 21.22 16.53
C ASN A 526 -6.03 21.50 17.84
N ALA A 527 -7.21 20.90 18.02
CA ALA A 527 -7.84 20.84 19.33
C ALA A 527 -7.11 19.79 20.17
N SER A 528 -6.44 20.24 21.23
CA SER A 528 -5.74 19.36 22.17
C SER A 528 -6.67 18.86 23.28
N ASP A 529 -7.80 19.54 23.50
CA ASP A 529 -8.94 19.04 24.26
C ASP A 529 -10.23 19.55 23.61
N LEU A 530 -11.06 18.62 23.14
CA LEU A 530 -12.24 18.87 22.31
C LEU A 530 -13.44 19.39 23.11
N ILE A 531 -13.41 19.35 24.45
CA ILE A 531 -14.56 19.66 25.31
C ILE A 531 -14.17 20.70 26.36
N ALA A 532 -15.05 21.68 26.59
CA ALA A 532 -14.98 22.63 27.69
C ALA A 532 -16.34 22.66 28.42
N ASP A 533 -16.36 22.87 29.73
CA ASP A 533 -17.61 22.92 30.51
C ASP A 533 -17.59 23.99 31.62
N ASP A 534 -18.75 24.57 31.91
CA ASP A 534 -18.91 25.62 32.93
C ASP A 534 -19.31 25.08 34.32
N GLY A 535 -19.64 23.79 34.42
CA GLY A 535 -20.13 23.11 35.62
C GLY A 535 -19.12 22.20 36.34
N GLY A 536 -17.98 21.89 35.72
CA GLY A 536 -17.02 20.84 36.11
C GLY A 536 -15.53 21.20 35.91
N SER A 537 -15.21 22.45 35.58
CA SER A 537 -13.86 23.05 35.53
C SER A 537 -12.96 22.71 34.32
N ASN A 538 -13.44 22.02 33.28
CA ASN A 538 -12.63 21.81 32.08
C ASN A 538 -12.62 23.06 31.17
N PRO A 539 -11.46 23.70 30.94
CA PRO A 539 -11.40 24.82 30.03
C PRO A 539 -11.30 24.43 28.56
N GLY A 540 -11.10 23.17 28.16
CA GLY A 540 -10.79 22.82 26.76
C GLY A 540 -9.56 23.55 26.19
N ALA A 541 -9.05 23.10 25.03
CA ALA A 541 -7.82 23.70 24.49
C ALA A 541 -7.59 23.45 22.99
N PHE A 542 -6.94 24.43 22.37
CA PHE A 542 -6.24 24.29 21.11
C PHE A 542 -4.72 24.32 21.34
N THR A 543 -3.97 23.65 20.48
CA THR A 543 -2.50 23.78 20.39
C THR A 543 -2.14 24.30 19.01
N VAL A 544 -1.45 25.43 18.97
CA VAL A 544 -0.84 25.98 17.76
C VAL A 544 0.62 25.57 17.73
N THR A 545 1.03 24.83 16.72
CA THR A 545 2.40 24.31 16.55
C THR A 545 3.09 24.99 15.37
N ARG A 546 4.43 25.02 15.37
CA ARG A 546 5.23 25.42 14.22
C ARG A 546 6.26 24.38 13.82
N THR A 547 6.57 24.33 12.53
CA THR A 547 7.74 23.63 11.97
C THR A 547 8.68 24.62 11.29
N GLY A 548 9.97 24.32 11.29
CA GLY A 548 11.03 25.24 10.86
C GLY A 548 11.75 25.92 12.03
N SER A 549 12.31 27.10 11.81
CA SER A 549 13.17 27.77 12.80
C SER A 549 12.43 28.12 14.08
N THR A 550 12.98 27.69 15.23
CA THR A 550 12.50 28.07 16.55
C THR A 550 13.25 29.25 17.19
N GLY A 551 14.27 29.79 16.52
CA GLY A 551 15.22 30.75 17.11
C GLY A 551 14.61 32.08 17.59
N SER A 552 13.49 32.50 17.01
CA SER A 552 12.74 33.69 17.42
C SER A 552 11.33 33.32 17.85
N ALA A 553 10.70 34.16 18.68
CA ALA A 553 9.27 34.03 18.97
C ALA A 553 8.46 34.27 17.68
N LEU A 554 7.35 33.55 17.53
CA LEU A 554 6.45 33.65 16.38
C LEU A 554 5.05 34.01 16.85
N THR A 555 4.57 35.19 16.45
CA THR A 555 3.18 35.60 16.68
C THR A 555 2.31 35.13 15.53
N VAL A 556 1.34 34.28 15.85
CA VAL A 556 0.37 33.68 14.95
C VAL A 556 -0.98 34.34 15.16
N GLN A 557 -1.55 34.89 14.10
CA GLN A 557 -2.88 35.47 14.10
C GLN A 557 -3.94 34.37 13.94
N VAL A 558 -5.04 34.49 14.68
CA VAL A 558 -6.16 33.54 14.67
C VAL A 558 -7.50 34.28 14.56
N ALA A 559 -8.46 33.65 13.88
CA ALA A 559 -9.85 34.05 13.81
C ALA A 559 -10.67 33.13 14.71
N VAL A 560 -11.54 33.71 15.53
CA VAL A 560 -12.38 32.98 16.49
C VAL A 560 -13.83 33.10 16.04
N ARG A 561 -14.48 31.96 15.84
CA ARG A 561 -15.86 31.80 15.39
C ARG A 561 -16.52 30.66 16.18
N GLY A 562 -17.71 30.22 15.75
CA GLY A 562 -18.48 29.15 16.36
C GLY A 562 -19.82 29.66 16.88
N THR A 563 -20.61 28.78 17.49
CA THR A 563 -21.89 29.19 18.10
C THR A 563 -21.70 29.83 19.48
N ALA A 564 -20.53 29.65 20.11
CA ALA A 564 -20.15 30.33 21.36
C ALA A 564 -19.49 31.69 21.08
N GLY A 565 -19.97 32.75 21.75
CA GLY A 565 -19.44 34.11 21.64
C GLY A 565 -18.14 34.31 22.44
N ASN A 566 -17.08 34.75 21.76
CA ASN A 566 -15.79 35.09 22.38
C ASN A 566 -15.96 36.22 23.42
N GLY A 567 -15.66 35.94 24.69
CA GLY A 567 -15.88 36.88 25.78
C GLY A 567 -17.30 36.91 26.35
N ALA A 568 -18.28 36.29 25.68
CA ALA A 568 -19.66 36.17 26.17
C ALA A 568 -19.87 34.83 26.89
N ASP A 569 -19.56 33.72 26.22
CA ASP A 569 -19.78 32.35 26.70
C ASP A 569 -18.52 31.72 27.33
N TYR A 570 -17.35 32.31 27.06
CA TYR A 570 -16.06 31.93 27.62
C TYR A 570 -15.18 33.17 27.83
N ASN A 571 -14.09 33.03 28.59
CA ASN A 571 -13.12 34.10 28.77
C ASN A 571 -12.56 34.52 27.41
N ALA A 572 -12.50 35.82 27.19
CA ALA A 572 -12.09 36.35 25.90
C ALA A 572 -10.66 35.87 25.57
N ILE A 573 -10.50 35.21 24.44
CA ILE A 573 -9.19 34.84 23.90
C ILE A 573 -8.75 35.87 22.86
N ALA A 574 -7.44 36.11 22.81
CA ALA A 574 -6.85 37.04 21.85
C ALA A 574 -6.94 36.52 20.41
N THR A 575 -6.93 37.43 19.44
CA THR A 575 -6.84 37.11 18.01
C THR A 575 -5.41 36.80 17.55
N PHE A 576 -4.52 36.56 18.50
CA PHE A 576 -3.14 36.12 18.25
C PHE A 576 -2.65 35.21 19.37
N VAL A 577 -1.79 34.27 19.02
CA VAL A 577 -1.04 33.39 19.92
C VAL A 577 0.45 33.54 19.61
N THR A 578 1.28 33.69 20.64
CA THR A 578 2.73 33.77 20.46
C THR A 578 3.36 32.44 20.85
N ILE A 579 4.01 31.77 19.90
CA ILE A 579 4.91 30.65 20.16
C ILE A 579 6.26 31.24 20.61
N PRO A 580 6.72 31.02 21.85
CA PRO A 580 7.97 31.61 22.34
C PRO A 580 9.22 31.19 21.55
N ALA A 581 10.28 31.98 21.63
CA ALA A 581 11.59 31.57 21.11
C ALA A 581 12.03 30.26 21.79
N GLY A 582 12.57 29.33 21.01
CA GLY A 582 12.93 27.98 21.45
C GLY A 582 11.76 26.99 21.54
N ALA A 583 10.50 27.45 21.54
CA ALA A 583 9.34 26.58 21.58
C ALA A 583 8.82 26.24 20.17
N SER A 584 8.25 25.04 20.01
CA SER A 584 7.58 24.59 18.80
C SER A 584 6.06 24.69 18.88
N ALA A 585 5.48 25.06 20.03
CA ALA A 585 4.04 25.12 20.22
C ALA A 585 3.61 26.14 21.29
N ALA A 586 2.35 26.58 21.23
CA ALA A 586 1.67 27.37 22.25
C ALA A 586 0.18 27.02 22.32
N PRO A 587 -0.42 26.95 23.53
CA PRO A 587 -1.83 26.63 23.69
C PRO A 587 -2.74 27.87 23.57
N ILE A 588 -4.00 27.65 23.22
CA ILE A 588 -5.13 28.58 23.37
C ILE A 588 -6.17 27.87 24.25
N VAL A 589 -6.49 28.44 25.41
CA VAL A 589 -7.32 27.80 26.45
C VAL A 589 -8.73 28.42 26.46
N ILE A 590 -9.79 27.62 26.53
CA ILE A 590 -11.19 28.05 26.31
C ILE A 590 -12.02 28.04 27.59
N VAL A 591 -11.66 28.84 28.59
CA VAL A 591 -12.35 28.79 29.91
C VAL A 591 -13.82 29.25 29.80
N PRO A 592 -14.84 28.38 29.94
CA PRO A 592 -16.24 28.77 29.81
C PRO A 592 -16.69 29.68 30.95
N LYS A 593 -17.67 30.55 30.67
CA LYS A 593 -18.34 31.36 31.67
C LYS A 593 -19.63 30.66 32.11
N PRO A 594 -20.02 30.76 33.40
CA PRO A 594 -21.26 30.19 33.88
C PRO A 594 -22.47 30.75 33.11
N GLY A 595 -23.18 29.88 32.39
CA GLY A 595 -24.40 30.19 31.63
C GLY A 595 -25.67 29.86 32.42
N GLY A 596 -26.64 30.76 32.40
CA GLY A 596 -27.90 30.60 33.13
C GLY A 596 -28.78 29.48 32.57
N GLY A 597 -28.86 28.36 33.30
CA GLY A 597 -30.01 27.46 33.35
C GLY A 597 -30.51 26.83 32.04
N GLY A 598 -29.75 25.91 31.46
CA GLY A 598 -30.20 24.98 30.42
C GLY A 598 -29.04 24.20 29.78
N THR A 599 -29.26 22.93 29.39
CA THR A 599 -28.29 22.11 28.65
C THR A 599 -28.22 22.56 27.20
N GLU A 600 -27.30 23.46 26.88
CA GLU A 600 -27.03 23.92 25.52
C GLU A 600 -25.58 23.61 25.13
N TYR A 601 -25.37 23.01 23.94
CA TYR A 601 -24.06 22.77 23.35
C TYR A 601 -23.68 23.95 22.45
N ARG A 602 -22.53 24.58 22.71
CA ARG A 602 -21.99 25.63 21.85
C ARG A 602 -20.59 25.26 21.35
N THR A 603 -20.17 25.75 20.20
CA THR A 603 -18.86 25.45 19.63
C THR A 603 -17.98 26.69 19.59
N VAL A 604 -16.68 26.51 19.83
CA VAL A 604 -15.63 27.46 19.53
C VAL A 604 -14.81 26.90 18.38
N LEU A 605 -14.79 27.62 17.27
CA LEU A 605 -13.96 27.32 16.11
C LEU A 605 -12.82 28.34 16.08
N VAL A 606 -11.57 27.87 16.13
CA VAL A 606 -10.39 28.73 15.95
C VAL A 606 -9.73 28.36 14.62
N SER A 607 -9.54 29.36 13.77
CA SER A 607 -8.85 29.23 12.49
C SER A 607 -7.56 30.06 12.50
N LEU A 608 -6.48 29.52 11.97
CA LEU A 608 -5.29 30.30 11.64
C LEU A 608 -5.65 31.35 10.58
N VAL A 609 -5.07 32.54 10.72
CA VAL A 609 -5.19 33.61 9.74
C VAL A 609 -3.87 33.72 9.01
N GLN A 610 -3.92 33.79 7.69
CA GLN A 610 -2.71 33.95 6.89
C GLN A 610 -2.02 35.29 7.22
N ASN A 611 -0.69 35.26 7.41
CA ASN A 611 0.13 36.43 7.76
C ASN A 611 1.46 36.42 6.98
N ASN A 612 2.27 37.48 7.09
CA ASN A 612 3.58 37.55 6.46
C ASN A 612 4.72 36.88 7.22
N ASN A 613 4.52 36.59 8.50
CA ASN A 613 5.56 36.06 9.38
C ASN A 613 5.62 34.53 9.42
N TYR A 614 4.61 33.84 8.87
CA TYR A 614 4.52 32.38 8.86
C TYR A 614 3.66 31.87 7.70
N MET A 615 3.79 30.58 7.45
CA MET A 615 2.96 29.80 6.54
C MET A 615 1.94 28.99 7.34
N MET A 616 0.77 28.72 6.76
CA MET A 616 -0.19 27.80 7.37
C MET A 616 0.07 26.40 6.83
N ASP A 617 -0.04 25.40 7.70
CA ASP A 617 0.08 23.97 7.41
C ASP A 617 -1.32 23.35 7.21
N ALA A 618 -1.38 22.04 6.94
CA ALA A 618 -2.60 21.32 6.56
C ALA A 618 -3.79 21.51 7.53
N ASN A 619 -3.54 21.53 8.85
CA ASN A 619 -4.60 21.88 9.81
C ASN A 619 -4.51 23.36 10.16
N TYR A 620 -5.42 24.13 9.58
CA TYR A 620 -5.52 25.58 9.77
C TYR A 620 -6.79 25.98 10.52
N HIS A 621 -7.59 25.03 11.01
CA HIS A 621 -8.70 25.28 11.91
C HIS A 621 -8.98 24.08 12.81
N ALA A 622 -9.57 24.33 13.98
CA ALA A 622 -9.95 23.32 14.94
C ALA A 622 -11.20 23.75 15.74
N VAL A 623 -11.95 22.78 16.28
CA VAL A 623 -13.19 23.01 17.04
C VAL A 623 -13.10 22.45 18.45
N VAL A 624 -13.61 23.20 19.42
CA VAL A 624 -13.88 22.78 20.82
C VAL A 624 -15.37 23.00 21.12
N THR A 625 -15.99 22.10 21.87
CA THR A 625 -17.41 22.20 22.26
C THR A 625 -17.56 22.59 23.73
N ILE A 626 -18.31 23.65 24.02
CA ILE A 626 -18.72 24.11 25.34
C ILE A 626 -20.05 23.47 25.75
N ILE A 627 -20.12 22.97 26.99
CA ILE A 627 -21.32 22.41 27.62
C ILE A 627 -21.75 23.30 28.80
N HIS A 628 -22.99 23.83 28.78
CA HIS A 628 -23.56 24.66 29.85
C HIS A 628 -24.50 23.89 30.79
N GLY A 629 -24.40 24.11 32.11
CA GLY A 629 -25.49 23.86 33.07
C GLY A 629 -25.59 22.49 33.74
N GLY A 630 -24.53 21.68 33.75
CA GLY A 630 -24.47 20.49 34.61
C GLY A 630 -24.23 20.89 36.07
N SER A 631 -25.14 20.57 37.00
CA SER A 631 -24.78 20.56 38.42
C SER A 631 -23.52 19.73 38.59
N ALA A 632 -22.46 20.30 39.20
CA ALA A 632 -21.18 19.65 39.37
C ALA A 632 -21.41 18.24 39.91
N ASP A 633 -21.15 17.25 39.06
CA ASP A 633 -21.07 15.89 39.53
C ASP A 633 -19.83 15.83 40.42
N THR A 634 -20.05 15.57 41.71
CA THR A 634 -18.98 15.44 42.71
C THR A 634 -18.81 13.99 43.14
N GLN A 635 -19.65 13.10 42.60
CA GLN A 635 -19.62 11.71 42.92
C GLN A 635 -18.75 11.00 41.88
N PRO A 636 -17.60 10.43 42.27
CA PRO A 636 -16.77 9.71 41.32
C PRO A 636 -17.47 8.43 40.85
N PRO A 637 -17.16 7.95 39.63
CA PRO A 637 -17.67 6.69 39.12
C PRO A 637 -17.37 5.51 40.06
N GLY A 638 -18.07 4.41 39.85
CA GLY A 638 -17.63 3.12 40.38
C GLY A 638 -16.24 2.73 39.85
N SER A 639 -15.48 1.95 40.62
CA SER A 639 -14.24 1.34 40.12
C SER A 639 -14.57 0.34 38.99
N PRO A 640 -13.84 0.35 37.87
CA PRO A 640 -13.98 -0.66 36.82
C PRO A 640 -13.89 -2.08 37.38
N THR A 641 -14.71 -2.99 36.85
CA THR A 641 -14.77 -4.40 37.29
C THR A 641 -14.64 -5.34 36.10
N GLY A 642 -14.41 -6.63 36.36
CA GLY A 642 -14.32 -7.64 35.30
C GLY A 642 -13.13 -7.44 34.37
N LEU A 643 -12.01 -6.91 34.88
CA LEU A 643 -10.79 -6.75 34.09
C LEU A 643 -10.36 -8.10 33.54
N ASN A 644 -10.10 -8.14 32.24
CA ASN A 644 -9.49 -9.26 31.56
C ASN A 644 -8.41 -8.77 30.59
N ALA A 645 -7.48 -9.67 30.27
CA ALA A 645 -6.49 -9.45 29.24
C ALA A 645 -6.79 -10.37 28.06
N ALA A 646 -6.82 -9.78 26.87
CA ALA A 646 -6.92 -10.46 25.59
C ALA A 646 -5.71 -10.07 24.73
N ASP A 647 -5.50 -10.77 23.61
CA ASP A 647 -4.40 -10.53 22.68
C ASP A 647 -3.02 -10.38 23.36
N VAL A 648 -2.77 -11.17 24.40
CA VAL A 648 -1.52 -11.13 25.16
C VAL A 648 -0.38 -11.65 24.29
N THR A 649 0.59 -10.78 24.00
CA THR A 649 1.79 -11.05 23.20
C THR A 649 3.05 -10.88 24.04
N ALA A 650 4.21 -11.11 23.44
CA ALA A 650 5.50 -10.92 24.11
C ALA A 650 5.80 -9.48 24.54
N THR A 651 5.12 -8.48 24.00
CA THR A 651 5.41 -7.07 24.32
C THR A 651 4.16 -6.21 24.49
N ALA A 652 2.98 -6.84 24.48
CA ALA A 652 1.73 -6.12 24.52
C ALA A 652 0.59 -7.00 25.02
N PHE A 653 -0.52 -6.41 25.45
CA PHE A 653 -1.81 -7.08 25.62
C PHE A 653 -2.92 -6.06 25.50
N THR A 654 -4.14 -6.50 25.19
CA THR A 654 -5.35 -5.68 25.26
C THR A 654 -5.98 -5.90 26.63
N CYS A 655 -6.00 -4.87 27.48
CA CYS A 655 -6.78 -4.91 28.72
C CYS A 655 -8.21 -4.45 28.40
N ALA A 656 -9.21 -5.20 28.82
CA ALA A 656 -10.61 -4.82 28.73
C ALA A 656 -11.31 -4.99 30.10
N TRP A 657 -12.45 -4.33 30.28
CA TRP A 657 -13.21 -4.33 31.53
C TRP A 657 -14.69 -4.08 31.26
N ASN A 658 -15.53 -4.31 32.27
CA ASN A 658 -16.93 -3.88 32.22
C ASN A 658 -17.01 -2.38 32.44
N ALA A 659 -17.91 -1.71 31.72
CA ALA A 659 -18.17 -0.29 31.90
C ALA A 659 -18.44 0.03 33.38
N ALA A 660 -17.78 1.06 33.89
CA ALA A 660 -18.09 1.59 35.21
C ALA A 660 -19.44 2.31 35.15
N ASN A 661 -20.21 2.22 36.23
CA ASN A 661 -21.44 2.97 36.38
C ASN A 661 -21.17 4.26 37.14
N ASP A 662 -21.88 5.29 36.78
CA ASP A 662 -21.81 6.62 37.37
C ASP A 662 -23.20 7.25 37.39
N ASN A 663 -23.45 8.23 38.27
CA ASN A 663 -24.73 8.91 38.38
C ASN A 663 -25.04 9.84 37.21
N VAL A 664 -24.03 10.31 36.46
CA VAL A 664 -24.24 11.09 35.23
C VAL A 664 -23.74 10.29 34.03
N SER A 665 -22.43 10.06 33.92
CA SER A 665 -21.85 9.28 32.82
C SER A 665 -20.34 9.11 32.99
N VAL A 666 -19.82 7.94 32.65
CA VAL A 666 -18.37 7.70 32.52
C VAL A 666 -17.90 8.13 31.14
N THR A 667 -16.93 9.03 31.08
CA THR A 667 -16.41 9.61 29.82
C THR A 667 -15.07 9.02 29.39
N GLY A 668 -14.36 8.33 30.29
CA GLY A 668 -13.13 7.65 29.93
C GLY A 668 -12.52 6.84 31.07
N TYR A 669 -11.40 6.21 30.75
CA TYR A 669 -10.66 5.32 31.64
C TYR A 669 -9.16 5.58 31.49
N GLU A 670 -8.42 5.29 32.54
CA GLU A 670 -6.96 5.29 32.52
C GLU A 670 -6.45 3.94 33.02
N VAL A 671 -5.53 3.35 32.25
CA VAL A 671 -4.94 2.04 32.53
C VAL A 671 -3.55 2.22 33.10
N PHE A 672 -3.25 1.51 34.18
CA PHE A 672 -1.98 1.52 34.88
C PHE A 672 -1.32 0.14 34.79
N VAL A 673 -0.01 0.14 34.57
CA VAL A 673 0.86 -1.05 34.53
C VAL A 673 1.95 -0.85 35.57
N ASP A 674 2.03 -1.75 36.56
CA ASP A 674 2.94 -1.66 37.71
C ASP A 674 2.89 -0.29 38.42
N GLY A 675 1.69 0.31 38.47
CA GLY A 675 1.44 1.61 39.10
C GLY A 675 1.77 2.83 38.24
N ALA A 676 2.33 2.66 37.04
CA ALA A 676 2.56 3.74 36.08
C ALA A 676 1.45 3.80 35.02
N SER A 677 1.03 5.00 34.62
CA SER A 677 -0.01 5.15 33.58
C SER A 677 0.50 4.67 32.21
N ALA A 678 -0.25 3.78 31.59
CA ALA A 678 0.00 3.21 30.27
C ALA A 678 -0.84 3.89 29.15
N GLY A 679 -1.78 4.76 29.53
CA GLY A 679 -2.60 5.54 28.60
C GLY A 679 -4.08 5.65 29.01
N THR A 680 -4.82 6.50 28.30
CA THR A 680 -6.24 6.75 28.51
C THR A 680 -7.08 6.32 27.31
N THR A 681 -8.32 5.92 27.53
CA THR A 681 -9.27 5.52 26.48
C THR A 681 -10.70 5.94 26.84
N ALA A 682 -11.54 6.22 25.83
CA ALA A 682 -12.97 6.46 26.01
C ALA A 682 -13.80 5.16 25.97
N THR A 683 -13.23 4.06 25.47
CA THR A 683 -13.88 2.75 25.41
C THR A 683 -13.46 1.88 26.59
N THR A 684 -14.11 0.73 26.78
CA THR A 684 -13.80 -0.20 27.88
C THR A 684 -12.66 -1.17 27.57
N SER A 685 -11.72 -0.74 26.72
CA SER A 685 -10.50 -1.48 26.41
C SER A 685 -9.36 -0.57 25.98
N LEU A 686 -8.12 -0.96 26.28
CA LEU A 686 -6.91 -0.30 25.83
C LEU A 686 -5.82 -1.33 25.50
N ARG A 687 -5.14 -1.11 24.37
CA ARG A 687 -3.94 -1.88 24.01
C ARG A 687 -2.72 -1.30 24.69
N VAL A 688 -2.11 -2.08 25.58
CA VAL A 688 -0.84 -1.78 26.24
C VAL A 688 0.29 -2.38 25.42
N THR A 689 1.33 -1.61 25.09
CA THR A 689 2.47 -2.03 24.25
C THR A 689 3.81 -1.64 24.88
N GLY A 690 4.93 -2.07 24.29
CA GLY A 690 6.28 -1.72 24.77
C GLY A 690 6.74 -2.48 26.01
N LEU A 691 6.07 -3.58 26.35
CA LEU A 691 6.34 -4.40 27.53
C LEU A 691 7.49 -5.39 27.28
N SER A 692 8.12 -5.84 28.36
CA SER A 692 9.11 -6.91 28.33
C SER A 692 8.42 -8.27 28.24
N ARG A 693 9.08 -9.20 27.54
CA ARG A 693 8.60 -10.58 27.33
C ARG A 693 8.62 -11.41 28.60
N ALA A 694 7.75 -12.42 28.67
CA ALA A 694 7.68 -13.35 29.80
C ALA A 694 7.68 -12.63 31.16
N THR A 695 7.06 -11.45 31.23
CA THR A 695 7.08 -10.58 32.39
C THR A 695 5.65 -10.39 32.88
N THR A 696 5.43 -10.63 34.18
CA THR A 696 4.14 -10.40 34.82
C THR A 696 4.01 -8.93 35.20
N TYR A 697 2.92 -8.33 34.77
CA TYR A 697 2.55 -6.95 35.03
C TYR A 697 1.27 -6.88 35.85
N ALA A 698 1.24 -6.00 36.85
CA ALA A 698 0.03 -5.69 37.60
C ALA A 698 -0.74 -4.57 36.90
N VAL A 699 -1.91 -4.88 36.35
CA VAL A 699 -2.74 -3.96 35.57
C VAL A 699 -3.93 -3.50 36.39
N ALA A 700 -4.11 -2.19 36.55
CA ALA A 700 -5.27 -1.61 37.22
C ALA A 700 -5.90 -0.52 36.34
N VAL A 701 -7.21 -0.33 36.45
CA VAL A 701 -7.94 0.66 35.67
C VAL A 701 -8.78 1.53 36.60
N ARG A 702 -8.84 2.82 36.33
CA ARG A 702 -9.81 3.74 36.95
C ARG A 702 -10.66 4.42 35.89
N ALA A 703 -11.87 4.81 36.28
CA ALA A 703 -12.83 5.49 35.42
C ALA A 703 -12.87 6.99 35.75
N ARG A 704 -13.19 7.80 34.75
CA ARG A 704 -13.42 9.25 34.86
C ARG A 704 -14.86 9.55 34.46
N ASP A 705 -15.59 10.27 35.29
CA ASP A 705 -16.91 10.79 34.90
C ASP A 705 -16.78 12.02 33.98
N ALA A 706 -17.93 12.55 33.57
CA ALA A 706 -18.00 13.79 32.78
C ALA A 706 -17.53 15.04 33.55
N ALA A 707 -17.55 15.04 34.89
CA ALA A 707 -17.05 16.14 35.72
C ALA A 707 -15.56 16.02 36.07
N GLY A 708 -14.91 14.96 35.62
CA GLY A 708 -13.50 14.70 35.81
C GLY A 708 -13.12 14.05 37.13
N ASN A 709 -14.08 13.60 37.96
CA ASN A 709 -13.75 12.83 39.15
C ASN A 709 -13.27 11.43 38.75
N TRP A 710 -12.25 10.96 39.45
CA TRP A 710 -11.69 9.63 39.23
C TRP A 710 -12.22 8.65 40.27
N SER A 711 -12.61 7.46 39.82
CA SER A 711 -12.90 6.36 40.71
C SER A 711 -11.65 5.83 41.41
N SER A 712 -11.84 5.05 42.48
CA SER A 712 -10.77 4.22 43.01
C SER A 712 -10.30 3.21 41.96
N MET A 713 -9.02 2.83 41.99
CA MET A 713 -8.48 1.79 41.11
C MET A 713 -9.29 0.49 41.23
N SER A 714 -9.43 -0.22 40.11
CA SER A 714 -9.91 -1.59 40.10
C SER A 714 -9.01 -2.50 40.94
N THR A 715 -9.50 -3.71 41.25
CA THR A 715 -8.59 -4.78 41.67
C THR A 715 -7.59 -5.06 40.55
N ALA A 716 -6.29 -5.17 40.89
CA ALA A 716 -5.25 -5.37 39.89
C ALA A 716 -5.35 -6.75 39.25
N LEU A 717 -5.37 -6.78 37.91
CA LEU A 717 -5.25 -7.98 37.10
C LEU A 717 -3.77 -8.28 36.85
N GLN A 718 -3.32 -9.48 37.20
CA GLN A 718 -1.97 -9.92 36.87
C GLN A 718 -1.95 -10.45 35.43
N VAL A 719 -1.23 -9.76 34.54
CA VAL A 719 -1.10 -10.13 33.14
C VAL A 719 0.35 -10.48 32.85
N THR A 720 0.61 -11.73 32.51
CA THR A 720 1.95 -12.16 32.10
C THR A 720 2.05 -12.08 30.59
N THR A 721 2.89 -11.18 30.08
CA THR A 721 3.22 -11.15 28.64
C THR A 721 3.75 -12.51 28.24
N SER A 722 3.35 -12.98 27.07
CA SER A 722 3.80 -14.30 26.62
C SER A 722 5.32 -14.30 26.41
N SER A 723 5.94 -15.47 26.44
CA SER A 723 7.32 -15.62 25.98
C SER A 723 7.43 -15.60 24.45
N ALA A 724 6.30 -15.53 23.72
CA ALA A 724 6.18 -15.73 22.28
C ALA A 724 5.58 -14.50 21.57
N ALA A 725 6.15 -14.08 20.44
CA ALA A 725 5.56 -13.08 19.55
C ALA A 725 4.20 -13.56 19.00
N ALA A 726 3.27 -12.64 18.71
CA ALA A 726 1.98 -12.99 18.09
C ALA A 726 2.17 -13.59 16.69
N GLY A 727 1.62 -14.78 16.45
CA GLY A 727 1.66 -15.47 15.15
C GLY A 727 1.58 -17.00 15.25
N ALA A 728 0.51 -17.56 15.81
CA ALA A 728 0.28 -19.01 15.74
C ALA A 728 -0.99 -19.30 14.93
N THR A 729 -0.85 -20.01 13.81
CA THR A 729 -1.91 -20.37 12.86
C THR A 729 -1.66 -21.79 12.32
N PHE A 730 -2.72 -22.53 12.00
CA PHE A 730 -2.68 -23.70 11.14
C PHE A 730 -2.63 -23.23 9.68
N THR A 731 -1.78 -23.86 8.86
CA THR A 731 -1.83 -23.68 7.41
C THR A 731 -2.85 -24.67 6.84
N GLY A 732 -4.01 -24.17 6.41
CA GLY A 732 -5.06 -24.94 5.74
C GLY A 732 -4.92 -24.89 4.22
N THR A 733 -4.79 -26.04 3.57
CA THR A 733 -4.83 -26.15 2.10
C THR A 733 -6.15 -26.77 1.67
N TYR A 734 -6.89 -26.09 0.81
CA TYR A 734 -8.26 -26.45 0.39
C TYR A 734 -8.30 -26.85 -1.09
N TYR A 735 -9.06 -27.89 -1.44
CA TYR A 735 -9.08 -28.50 -2.78
C TYR A 735 -10.52 -28.68 -3.29
N ASN A 736 -10.71 -28.56 -4.61
CA ASN A 736 -12.00 -28.83 -5.29
C ASN A 736 -12.23 -30.34 -5.58
N SER A 737 -11.70 -31.20 -4.73
CA SER A 737 -11.75 -32.67 -4.84
C SER A 737 -11.88 -33.25 -3.44
N PHE A 738 -12.45 -34.46 -3.29
CA PHE A 738 -12.55 -35.11 -1.97
C PHE A 738 -11.27 -35.83 -1.54
N ASP A 739 -10.36 -36.11 -2.47
CA ASP A 739 -9.14 -36.90 -2.24
C ASP A 739 -7.88 -36.05 -2.05
N LEU A 740 -8.04 -34.73 -1.83
CA LEU A 740 -6.97 -33.74 -1.67
C LEU A 740 -6.08 -33.62 -2.93
N SER A 741 -6.61 -33.96 -4.10
CA SER A 741 -5.91 -33.86 -5.39
C SER A 741 -6.14 -32.50 -6.09
N GLY A 742 -5.24 -32.14 -7.00
CA GLY A 742 -5.30 -30.90 -7.78
C GLY A 742 -4.60 -29.71 -7.11
N SER A 743 -4.80 -28.52 -7.67
CA SER A 743 -4.23 -27.26 -7.15
C SER A 743 -5.02 -26.80 -5.93
N GLY A 744 -4.40 -26.88 -4.75
CA GLY A 744 -5.01 -26.39 -3.52
C GLY A 744 -4.81 -24.89 -3.31
N VAL A 745 -5.73 -24.25 -2.59
CA VAL A 745 -5.63 -22.84 -2.17
C VAL A 745 -5.32 -22.79 -0.67
N VAL A 746 -4.35 -21.98 -0.27
CA VAL A 746 -3.83 -21.93 1.10
C VAL A 746 -4.45 -20.76 1.87
N ARG A 747 -4.82 -21.01 3.13
CA ARG A 747 -5.32 -20.02 4.10
C ARG A 747 -4.74 -20.32 5.48
N GLU A 748 -4.43 -19.28 6.24
CA GLU A 748 -4.00 -19.41 7.63
C GLU A 748 -5.21 -19.38 8.57
N ASP A 749 -5.27 -20.34 9.49
CA ASP A 749 -6.41 -20.64 10.34
C ASP A 749 -6.00 -20.65 11.82
N ALA A 750 -6.50 -19.69 12.60
CA ALA A 750 -6.16 -19.59 14.02
C ALA A 750 -6.62 -20.81 14.86
N ALA A 751 -7.65 -21.52 14.38
CA ALA A 751 -8.13 -22.80 14.89
C ALA A 751 -8.92 -23.52 13.79
N ILE A 752 -9.11 -24.84 13.94
CA ILE A 752 -10.06 -25.61 13.11
C ILE A 752 -11.41 -25.57 13.84
N ASN A 753 -12.23 -24.57 13.49
CA ASN A 753 -13.57 -24.37 14.05
C ASN A 753 -14.43 -23.61 13.03
N PHE A 754 -14.92 -24.34 12.03
CA PHE A 754 -15.64 -23.80 10.90
C PHE A 754 -17.04 -24.40 10.78
N ASP A 755 -17.99 -23.55 10.41
CA ASP A 755 -19.34 -23.88 10.02
C ASP A 755 -19.63 -23.10 8.74
N TRP A 756 -19.57 -23.79 7.61
CA TRP A 756 -19.76 -23.21 6.28
C TRP A 756 -21.22 -23.31 5.82
N GLY A 757 -22.04 -24.14 6.46
CA GLY A 757 -23.38 -24.50 5.98
C GLY A 757 -23.34 -24.87 4.50
N LEU A 758 -24.28 -24.37 3.71
CA LEU A 758 -24.32 -24.53 2.25
C LEU A 758 -23.29 -23.68 1.47
N GLY A 759 -22.37 -23.02 2.17
CA GLY A 759 -21.36 -22.12 1.60
C GLY A 759 -20.08 -22.82 1.17
N SER A 760 -19.08 -22.04 0.78
CA SER A 760 -17.73 -22.54 0.48
C SER A 760 -16.68 -21.89 1.38
N PRO A 761 -15.53 -22.53 1.63
CA PRO A 761 -14.58 -22.07 2.64
C PRO A 761 -13.79 -20.83 2.23
N LEU A 762 -13.70 -20.57 0.92
CA LEU A 762 -13.05 -19.40 0.33
C LEU A 762 -13.39 -19.27 -1.16
N SER A 763 -13.15 -18.09 -1.72
CA SER A 763 -13.29 -17.83 -3.16
C SER A 763 -12.37 -18.74 -3.99
N GLY A 764 -12.92 -19.41 -5.00
CA GLY A 764 -12.20 -20.38 -5.85
C GLY A 764 -12.25 -21.83 -5.35
N ILE A 765 -12.83 -22.08 -4.17
CA ILE A 765 -13.20 -23.42 -3.69
C ILE A 765 -14.71 -23.58 -3.75
N ASN A 766 -15.15 -24.73 -4.25
CA ASN A 766 -16.56 -25.11 -4.39
C ASN A 766 -17.16 -25.50 -3.03
N ASN A 767 -18.48 -25.71 -2.98
CA ASN A 767 -19.15 -26.26 -1.80
C ASN A 767 -18.81 -27.75 -1.57
N ASP A 768 -18.45 -28.47 -2.63
CA ASP A 768 -17.89 -29.82 -2.55
C ASP A 768 -16.36 -29.73 -2.53
N PHE A 769 -15.73 -29.91 -1.36
CA PHE A 769 -14.29 -29.65 -1.19
C PHE A 769 -13.62 -30.59 -0.19
N SER A 770 -12.28 -30.51 -0.12
CA SER A 770 -11.50 -31.08 0.98
C SER A 770 -10.49 -30.06 1.51
N ALA A 771 -10.02 -30.28 2.74
CA ALA A 771 -9.04 -29.44 3.41
C ALA A 771 -7.98 -30.29 4.13
N ARG A 772 -6.73 -29.81 4.12
CA ARG A 772 -5.64 -30.33 4.96
C ARG A 772 -5.05 -29.19 5.78
N TRP A 773 -5.27 -29.22 7.09
CA TRP A 773 -4.62 -28.33 8.04
C TRP A 773 -3.35 -28.96 8.57
N ARG A 774 -2.28 -28.16 8.62
CA ARG A 774 -1.01 -28.51 9.27
C ARG A 774 -0.64 -27.44 10.29
N GLY A 775 -0.16 -27.86 11.44
CA GLY A 775 0.36 -26.96 12.47
C GLY A 775 1.16 -27.71 13.52
N THR A 776 1.63 -27.01 14.54
CA THR A 776 2.22 -27.63 15.72
C THR A 776 1.28 -27.47 16.90
N ILE A 777 1.38 -28.35 17.89
CA ILE A 777 0.75 -28.15 19.19
C ILE A 777 1.78 -28.41 20.28
N THR A 778 1.72 -27.65 21.37
CA THR A 778 2.59 -27.86 22.53
C THR A 778 1.71 -28.20 23.73
N PRO A 779 1.68 -29.46 24.18
CA PRO A 779 0.91 -29.87 25.35
C PRO A 779 1.49 -29.22 26.61
N THR A 780 0.62 -28.63 27.43
CA THR A 780 1.04 -28.08 28.73
C THR A 780 1.39 -29.18 29.73
N TYR A 781 0.78 -30.36 29.59
CA TYR A 781 0.90 -31.48 30.52
C TYR A 781 1.46 -32.71 29.83
N GLY A 782 2.18 -33.55 30.58
CA GLY A 782 2.80 -34.77 30.08
C GLY A 782 1.93 -35.97 30.39
N GLU A 783 0.88 -36.18 29.60
CA GLU A 783 -0.18 -37.14 29.89
C GLU A 783 -0.92 -37.59 28.61
N SER A 784 -1.91 -38.47 28.75
CA SER A 784 -2.76 -38.88 27.64
C SER A 784 -3.72 -37.77 27.25
N TYR A 785 -3.65 -37.33 25.99
CA TYR A 785 -4.58 -36.40 25.36
C TYR A 785 -5.61 -37.15 24.54
N THR A 786 -6.87 -36.76 24.65
CA THR A 786 -7.97 -37.16 23.77
C THR A 786 -8.23 -36.02 22.80
N PHE A 787 -8.11 -36.28 21.50
CA PHE A 787 -8.57 -35.37 20.44
C PHE A 787 -9.98 -35.76 20.03
N THR A 788 -10.84 -34.77 19.82
CA THR A 788 -12.20 -34.94 19.31
C THR A 788 -12.39 -34.02 18.10
N ALA A 789 -12.62 -34.61 16.93
CA ALA A 789 -13.00 -33.90 15.71
C ALA A 789 -14.51 -34.06 15.47
N THR A 790 -15.24 -32.96 15.31
CA THR A 790 -16.65 -32.96 14.91
C THR A 790 -16.73 -32.42 13.49
N THR A 791 -17.07 -33.28 12.54
CA THR A 791 -17.05 -32.97 11.10
C THR A 791 -18.32 -33.49 10.43
N ASP A 792 -18.89 -32.69 9.53
CA ASP A 792 -19.86 -33.16 8.53
C ASP A 792 -19.07 -33.75 7.37
N ASP A 793 -19.22 -35.05 7.14
CA ASP A 793 -18.35 -35.95 6.37
C ASP A 793 -16.99 -36.29 7.02
N GLY A 794 -15.97 -36.59 6.20
CA GLY A 794 -14.83 -37.41 6.61
C GLY A 794 -13.70 -36.65 7.29
N VAL A 795 -13.01 -37.31 8.23
CA VAL A 795 -11.85 -36.75 8.95
C VAL A 795 -10.73 -37.77 9.14
N ARG A 796 -9.48 -37.32 9.03
CA ARG A 796 -8.29 -38.02 9.52
C ARG A 796 -7.41 -37.08 10.32
N LEU A 797 -6.80 -37.55 11.41
CA LEU A 797 -5.93 -36.76 12.27
C LEU A 797 -4.63 -37.52 12.58
N TRP A 798 -3.49 -36.88 12.35
CA TRP A 798 -2.17 -37.36 12.76
C TRP A 798 -1.54 -36.43 13.78
N ILE A 799 -0.85 -37.01 14.76
CA ILE A 799 -0.02 -36.29 15.74
C ILE A 799 1.39 -36.88 15.70
N ASP A 800 2.40 -36.06 15.39
CA ASP A 800 3.80 -36.47 15.19
C ASP A 800 3.93 -37.65 14.20
N GLY A 801 3.12 -37.63 13.12
CA GLY A 801 3.04 -38.68 12.12
C GLY A 801 2.23 -39.94 12.50
N ILE A 802 1.74 -40.03 13.74
CA ILE A 802 0.91 -41.16 14.20
C ILE A 802 -0.56 -40.87 13.91
N LEU A 803 -1.25 -41.76 13.18
CA LEU A 803 -2.69 -41.65 12.89
C LEU A 803 -3.50 -41.89 14.18
N VAL A 804 -4.18 -40.84 14.65
CA VAL A 804 -4.97 -40.82 15.90
C VAL A 804 -6.47 -40.94 15.63
N ILE A 805 -6.97 -40.36 14.53
CA ILE A 805 -8.36 -40.50 14.07
C ILE A 805 -8.35 -40.91 12.61
N ASP A 806 -9.09 -41.96 12.27
CA ASP A 806 -9.32 -42.40 10.88
C ASP A 806 -10.81 -42.67 10.67
N HIS A 807 -11.52 -41.65 10.17
CA HIS A 807 -12.96 -41.73 9.94
C HIS A 807 -13.34 -41.02 8.64
N TRP A 808 -12.89 -41.59 7.51
CA TRP A 808 -13.08 -41.03 6.17
C TRP A 808 -14.36 -41.53 5.49
N VAL A 809 -15.53 -41.13 6.00
CA VAL A 809 -16.85 -41.54 5.49
C VAL A 809 -17.83 -40.37 5.45
N SER A 810 -18.81 -40.42 4.53
CA SER A 810 -19.85 -39.39 4.44
C SER A 810 -20.95 -39.62 5.48
N GLN A 811 -21.29 -38.57 6.23
CA GLN A 811 -22.08 -38.61 7.45
C GLN A 811 -22.43 -37.18 7.90
N ALA A 812 -23.55 -36.99 8.59
CA ALA A 812 -23.84 -35.72 9.26
C ALA A 812 -22.77 -35.38 10.32
N ALA A 813 -22.68 -34.10 10.72
CA ALA A 813 -21.76 -33.62 11.75
C ALA A 813 -21.74 -34.43 13.06
N ILE A 814 -20.78 -35.34 13.22
CA ILE A 814 -20.64 -36.20 14.43
C ILE A 814 -19.21 -36.20 15.00
N PRO A 815 -19.05 -36.39 16.32
CA PRO A 815 -17.73 -36.43 16.95
C PRO A 815 -17.02 -37.78 16.72
N SER A 816 -15.81 -37.71 16.20
CA SER A 816 -14.81 -38.79 16.16
C SER A 816 -13.71 -38.50 17.16
N SER A 817 -13.17 -39.50 17.86
CA SER A 817 -12.12 -39.26 18.88
C SER A 817 -11.01 -40.29 18.84
N GLY A 818 -9.81 -39.87 19.25
CA GLY A 818 -8.64 -40.72 19.40
C GLY A 818 -7.72 -40.21 20.49
N THR A 819 -6.86 -41.08 21.02
CA THR A 819 -5.99 -40.75 22.16
C THR A 819 -4.51 -40.95 21.84
N ILE A 820 -3.66 -40.05 22.34
CA ILE A 820 -2.20 -40.16 22.24
C ILE A 820 -1.55 -39.61 23.52
N THR A 821 -0.46 -40.24 23.98
CA THR A 821 0.33 -39.72 25.10
C THR A 821 1.32 -38.67 24.60
N LEU A 822 1.27 -37.46 25.16
CA LEU A 822 2.16 -36.37 24.80
C LEU A 822 3.06 -35.98 25.98
N THR A 823 4.22 -35.37 25.69
CA THR A 823 5.18 -34.92 26.70
C THR A 823 5.03 -33.42 26.90
N ALA A 824 4.85 -32.96 28.15
CA ALA A 824 4.72 -31.54 28.49
C ALA A 824 5.83 -30.69 27.84
N GLY A 825 5.46 -29.60 27.19
CA GLY A 825 6.39 -28.65 26.58
C GLY A 825 7.07 -29.14 25.29
N ARG A 826 6.87 -30.39 24.85
CA ARG A 826 7.36 -30.87 23.56
C ARG A 826 6.36 -30.52 22.46
N SER A 827 6.71 -29.60 21.58
CA SER A 827 5.93 -29.34 20.37
C SER A 827 5.88 -30.58 19.48
N VAL A 828 4.69 -30.93 18.99
CA VAL A 828 4.45 -32.05 18.07
C VAL A 828 3.69 -31.57 16.85
N GLU A 829 3.93 -32.18 15.68
CA GLU A 829 3.17 -31.88 14.46
C GLU A 829 1.73 -32.36 14.61
N LEU A 830 0.79 -31.56 14.10
CA LEU A 830 -0.61 -31.94 13.93
C LEU A 830 -0.97 -31.79 12.44
N VAL A 831 -1.52 -32.86 11.87
CA VAL A 831 -2.11 -32.83 10.52
C VAL A 831 -3.55 -33.28 10.63
N MET A 832 -4.50 -32.47 10.20
CA MET A 832 -5.91 -32.85 10.08
C MET A 832 -6.36 -32.74 8.64
N GLU A 833 -7.01 -33.77 8.13
CA GLU A 833 -7.65 -33.79 6.82
C GLU A 833 -9.16 -33.90 6.98
N TYR A 834 -9.86 -33.29 6.04
CA TYR A 834 -11.31 -33.18 6.01
C TYR A 834 -11.83 -33.21 4.58
N TYR A 835 -13.02 -33.75 4.34
CA TYR A 835 -13.78 -33.49 3.11
C TYR A 835 -15.25 -33.28 3.42
N ASP A 836 -15.92 -32.52 2.54
CA ASP A 836 -17.35 -32.26 2.54
C ASP A 836 -17.96 -32.72 1.20
N GLY A 837 -18.91 -33.65 1.25
CA GLY A 837 -19.50 -34.35 0.10
C GLY A 837 -20.96 -33.98 -0.22
N GLY A 838 -21.44 -32.85 0.29
CA GLY A 838 -22.71 -32.22 -0.11
C GLY A 838 -23.64 -31.90 1.08
N TRP A 839 -24.44 -30.84 0.92
CA TRP A 839 -25.23 -30.17 1.97
C TRP A 839 -24.40 -29.25 2.87
N ASP A 840 -24.49 -29.38 4.19
CA ASP A 840 -23.88 -28.45 5.15
C ASP A 840 -22.44 -28.88 5.49
N GLY A 841 -21.44 -28.05 5.20
CA GLY A 841 -20.04 -28.32 5.55
C GLY A 841 -19.68 -27.79 6.94
N SER A 842 -19.07 -28.62 7.79
CA SER A 842 -18.54 -28.16 9.09
C SER A 842 -17.34 -28.97 9.58
N ALA A 843 -16.39 -28.31 10.26
CA ALA A 843 -15.22 -28.96 10.85
C ALA A 843 -14.73 -28.26 12.13
N LYS A 844 -14.65 -29.02 13.24
CA LYS A 844 -14.15 -28.53 14.53
C LYS A 844 -13.20 -29.52 15.20
N LEU A 845 -12.07 -29.05 15.73
CA LEU A 845 -11.09 -29.87 16.44
C LEU A 845 -10.86 -29.41 17.89
N GLU A 846 -11.06 -30.32 18.83
CA GLU A 846 -10.90 -30.10 20.27
C GLU A 846 -9.96 -31.13 20.89
N TRP A 847 -9.37 -30.80 22.04
CA TRP A 847 -8.53 -31.71 22.82
C TRP A 847 -8.76 -31.53 24.32
N GLN A 848 -8.56 -32.61 25.07
CA GLN A 848 -8.63 -32.65 26.52
C GLN A 848 -7.61 -33.64 27.07
N SER A 849 -7.29 -33.49 28.35
CA SER A 849 -6.47 -34.45 29.10
C SER A 849 -6.92 -34.48 30.56
N ALA A 850 -6.26 -35.24 31.44
CA ALA A 850 -6.67 -35.30 32.85
C ALA A 850 -6.52 -33.93 33.56
N SER A 851 -5.52 -33.14 33.17
CA SER A 851 -5.19 -31.83 33.72
C SER A 851 -5.67 -30.66 32.85
N GLN A 852 -6.23 -30.94 31.67
CA GLN A 852 -6.73 -29.95 30.72
C GLN A 852 -8.21 -30.19 30.39
N ALA A 853 -9.06 -29.22 30.71
CA ALA A 853 -10.45 -29.22 30.28
C ALA A 853 -10.55 -29.25 28.75
N ARG A 854 -11.65 -29.82 28.23
CA ARG A 854 -11.92 -29.83 26.79
C ARG A 854 -11.98 -28.40 26.26
N GLN A 855 -11.17 -28.14 25.25
CA GLN A 855 -11.08 -26.85 24.58
C GLN A 855 -10.72 -27.06 23.11
N LEU A 856 -10.87 -26.02 22.29
CA LEU A 856 -10.34 -26.01 20.93
C LEU A 856 -8.83 -26.27 20.98
N VAL A 857 -8.33 -27.00 19.98
CA VAL A 857 -6.88 -27.10 19.80
C VAL A 857 -6.38 -25.73 19.36
N PRO A 858 -5.59 -25.01 20.18
CA PRO A 858 -5.03 -23.74 19.78
C PRO A 858 -3.99 -24.02 18.68
N ALA A 859 -3.90 -23.17 17.66
CA ALA A 859 -2.75 -23.22 16.78
C ALA A 859 -1.47 -23.04 17.63
N GLY A 860 -0.57 -24.01 17.61
CA GLY A 860 0.82 -23.78 17.97
C GLY A 860 1.51 -23.08 16.81
N ALA A 861 2.59 -22.36 17.11
CA ALA A 861 3.34 -21.55 16.15
C ALA A 861 3.39 -22.21 14.77
N SER A 862 2.87 -21.51 13.77
CA SER A 862 3.27 -21.79 12.39
C SER A 862 4.78 -21.59 12.38
N ALA A 863 5.52 -22.60 11.91
CA ALA A 863 6.96 -22.50 11.85
C ALA A 863 7.32 -21.23 11.08
N LEU A 864 8.11 -20.36 11.70
CA LEU A 864 8.72 -19.20 11.07
C LEU A 864 9.11 -19.56 9.64
N VAL A 865 8.57 -18.82 8.65
CA VAL A 865 9.23 -18.73 7.35
C VAL A 865 10.65 -18.23 7.63
N GLY A 866 11.63 -19.13 7.51
CA GLY A 866 13.04 -18.78 7.45
C GLY A 866 13.93 -19.04 8.67
N GLN A 867 13.53 -19.82 9.69
CA GLN A 867 14.49 -20.32 10.69
C GLN A 867 14.72 -21.84 10.57
N LEU A 868 15.97 -22.25 10.43
CA LEU A 868 16.38 -23.65 10.48
C LEU A 868 16.06 -24.24 11.85
N PRO A 869 15.77 -25.56 11.95
CA PRO A 869 15.56 -26.22 13.23
C PRO A 869 16.72 -26.00 14.21
N ALA A 870 16.43 -25.98 15.50
CA ALA A 870 17.43 -25.72 16.54
C ALA A 870 18.64 -26.67 16.40
N GLY A 871 19.85 -26.10 16.39
CA GLY A 871 21.11 -26.83 16.19
C GLY A 871 21.58 -26.90 14.72
N TRP A 872 20.70 -26.62 13.75
CA TRP A 872 21.08 -26.55 12.34
C TRP A 872 21.56 -25.15 11.95
N THR A 873 22.55 -25.10 11.07
CA THR A 873 23.09 -23.88 10.48
C THR A 873 23.26 -24.09 8.99
N ALA A 874 22.88 -23.11 8.17
CA ALA A 874 23.17 -23.08 6.74
C ALA A 874 24.38 -22.19 6.50
N ALA A 875 25.32 -22.68 5.72
CA ALA A 875 26.46 -21.89 5.29
C ALA A 875 27.01 -22.45 3.98
N ASP A 876 27.41 -21.53 3.11
CA ASP A 876 28.20 -21.85 1.94
C ASP A 876 29.56 -22.41 2.37
N VAL A 877 29.95 -23.52 1.75
CA VAL A 877 31.33 -24.01 1.76
C VAL A 877 32.07 -23.30 0.63
N SER A 878 33.17 -22.63 0.97
CA SER A 878 33.92 -21.73 0.06
C SER A 878 33.11 -20.48 -0.33
N THR A 879 33.43 -19.88 -1.46
CA THR A 879 32.72 -18.74 -2.07
C THR A 879 32.08 -19.19 -3.38
N PRO A 880 30.87 -19.79 -3.37
CA PRO A 880 30.28 -20.44 -4.55
C PRO A 880 29.75 -19.48 -5.64
N GLY A 881 30.04 -18.18 -5.55
CA GLY A 881 29.65 -17.15 -6.53
C GLY A 881 28.21 -16.62 -6.39
N ALA A 882 27.32 -17.38 -5.76
CA ALA A 882 25.99 -16.95 -5.36
C ALA A 882 25.66 -17.53 -3.98
N THR A 883 25.19 -16.70 -3.05
CA THR A 883 24.91 -17.14 -1.68
C THR A 883 23.80 -18.18 -1.67
N GLY A 884 24.04 -19.28 -0.95
CA GLY A 884 23.05 -20.30 -0.67
C GLY A 884 21.87 -19.73 0.13
N LEU A 885 20.73 -20.42 0.03
CA LEU A 885 19.54 -20.08 0.80
C LEU A 885 18.85 -21.35 1.20
N THR A 886 18.56 -21.49 2.49
CA THR A 886 17.77 -22.62 2.97
C THR A 886 16.52 -22.15 3.67
N THR A 887 15.39 -22.67 3.24
CA THR A 887 14.11 -22.51 3.94
C THR A 887 13.60 -23.88 4.36
N VAL A 888 12.99 -23.94 5.54
CA VAL A 888 12.31 -25.14 6.04
C VAL A 888 10.89 -24.75 6.37
N SER A 889 9.93 -25.44 5.79
CA SER A 889 8.51 -25.23 6.04
C SER A 889 7.80 -26.58 6.02
N GLY A 890 7.07 -26.91 7.10
CA GLY A 890 6.31 -28.16 7.18
C GLY A 890 7.12 -29.44 6.93
N GLY A 891 8.34 -29.54 7.47
CA GLY A 891 9.24 -30.70 7.27
C GLY A 891 9.84 -30.80 5.86
N THR A 892 9.51 -29.85 4.98
CA THR A 892 10.07 -29.71 3.64
C THR A 892 11.22 -28.71 3.68
N TRP A 893 12.40 -29.15 3.29
CA TRP A 893 13.61 -28.33 3.23
C TRP A 893 13.85 -27.93 1.78
N THR A 894 13.79 -26.64 1.48
CA THR A 894 14.23 -26.12 0.20
C THR A 894 15.64 -25.58 0.40
N VAL A 895 16.62 -26.30 -0.12
CA VAL A 895 18.04 -25.93 -0.06
C VAL A 895 18.45 -25.43 -1.45
N VAL A 896 18.81 -24.16 -1.53
CA VAL A 896 19.32 -23.52 -2.73
C VAL A 896 20.83 -23.42 -2.58
N GLY A 897 21.57 -24.19 -3.36
CA GLY A 897 23.04 -24.20 -3.35
C GLY A 897 23.63 -23.79 -4.69
N ALA A 898 24.71 -23.01 -4.65
CA ALA A 898 25.58 -22.78 -5.79
C ALA A 898 26.95 -23.41 -5.55
N GLY A 899 27.77 -23.51 -6.59
CA GLY A 899 29.18 -23.87 -6.45
C GLY A 899 29.72 -24.67 -7.63
N ALA A 900 31.02 -24.53 -7.88
CA ALA A 900 31.71 -25.20 -8.97
C ALA A 900 31.54 -26.74 -8.92
N ASP A 901 31.77 -27.35 -7.77
CA ASP A 901 31.37 -28.73 -7.46
C ASP A 901 31.69 -29.05 -5.99
N ILE A 902 31.06 -30.08 -5.44
CA ILE A 902 31.66 -30.88 -4.36
C ILE A 902 32.58 -31.86 -5.08
N TRP A 903 33.87 -31.55 -5.28
CA TRP A 903 34.84 -32.41 -5.96
C TRP A 903 36.29 -31.95 -5.73
N GLY A 904 37.27 -32.62 -6.34
CA GLY A 904 38.67 -32.18 -6.30
C GLY A 904 39.23 -32.02 -4.88
N THR A 905 40.11 -31.04 -4.70
CA THR A 905 40.76 -30.73 -3.41
C THR A 905 40.00 -29.71 -2.56
N ALA A 906 38.97 -29.04 -3.12
CA ALA A 906 38.14 -28.06 -2.41
C ALA A 906 36.70 -28.12 -2.93
N ASP A 907 35.73 -28.03 -2.02
CA ASP A 907 34.31 -28.10 -2.35
C ASP A 907 33.67 -26.70 -2.41
N GLU A 908 32.67 -26.55 -3.28
CA GLU A 908 31.77 -25.40 -3.33
C GLU A 908 30.31 -25.89 -3.33
N CYS A 909 29.57 -25.58 -2.26
CA CYS A 909 28.17 -25.98 -2.09
C CYS A 909 27.50 -25.19 -0.96
N GLU A 910 26.17 -25.19 -0.92
CA GLU A 910 25.43 -24.85 0.30
C GLU A 910 25.39 -26.09 1.21
N PHE A 911 25.78 -25.93 2.48
CA PHE A 911 25.77 -27.01 3.46
C PHE A 911 24.96 -26.64 4.70
N VAL A 912 23.79 -27.26 4.82
CA VAL A 912 22.85 -27.07 5.92
C VAL A 912 23.07 -28.18 6.92
N SER A 913 23.63 -27.87 8.09
CA SER A 913 24.18 -28.89 8.97
C SER A 913 24.09 -28.57 10.44
N MET A 914 24.10 -29.62 11.26
CA MET A 914 24.25 -29.52 12.72
C MET A 914 25.51 -30.25 13.21
N PRO A 915 26.11 -29.81 14.34
CA PRO A 915 27.25 -30.51 14.92
C PRO A 915 26.80 -31.86 15.51
N VAL A 916 27.64 -32.88 15.34
CA VAL A 916 27.44 -34.22 15.90
C VAL A 916 28.73 -34.77 16.48
N THR A 917 28.60 -35.60 17.52
CA THR A 917 29.71 -36.31 18.14
C THR A 917 29.45 -37.81 18.10
N GLY A 918 30.42 -38.59 17.61
CA GLY A 918 30.32 -40.06 17.56
C GLY A 918 29.42 -40.59 16.43
N ASP A 919 28.82 -41.76 16.65
CA ASP A 919 28.04 -42.45 15.62
C ASP A 919 26.76 -41.69 15.28
N VAL A 920 26.44 -41.64 13.98
CA VAL A 920 25.30 -40.87 13.45
C VAL A 920 24.73 -41.49 12.18
N SER A 921 23.42 -41.42 12.01
CA SER A 921 22.72 -41.70 10.75
C SER A 921 21.94 -40.47 10.32
N ILE A 922 22.01 -40.11 9.05
CA ILE A 922 21.14 -39.11 8.42
C ILE A 922 20.41 -39.75 7.24
N THR A 923 19.09 -39.58 7.19
CA THR A 923 18.21 -40.01 6.11
C THR A 923 17.47 -38.81 5.55
N ALA A 924 17.28 -38.75 4.24
CA ALA A 924 16.41 -37.77 3.59
C ALA A 924 15.83 -38.35 2.30
N ARG A 925 14.64 -37.88 1.93
CA ARG A 925 14.10 -38.05 0.57
C ARG A 925 14.38 -36.78 -0.22
N VAL A 926 15.18 -36.90 -1.27
CA VAL A 926 15.34 -35.81 -2.25
C VAL A 926 14.11 -35.85 -3.13
N GLU A 927 13.22 -34.86 -3.03
CA GLU A 927 11.98 -34.78 -3.81
C GLU A 927 12.24 -34.24 -5.22
N SER A 928 13.05 -33.20 -5.30
CA SER A 928 13.43 -32.58 -6.56
C SER A 928 14.80 -31.94 -6.48
N GLU A 929 15.42 -31.76 -7.63
CA GLU A 929 16.65 -31.02 -7.82
C GLU A 929 16.55 -30.28 -9.16
N THR A 930 16.96 -29.02 -9.18
CA THR A 930 17.06 -28.25 -10.42
C THR A 930 18.20 -28.79 -11.27
N ASN A 931 17.91 -29.22 -12.49
CA ASN A 931 18.94 -29.66 -13.45
C ASN A 931 19.73 -28.48 -14.04
N THR A 932 20.61 -27.89 -13.22
CA THR A 932 21.57 -26.86 -13.66
C THR A 932 22.72 -27.46 -14.45
N ASN A 933 23.06 -28.72 -14.17
CA ASN A 933 24.06 -29.52 -14.86
C ASN A 933 23.72 -31.01 -14.66
N ALA A 934 24.13 -31.89 -15.59
CA ALA A 934 23.99 -33.34 -15.43
C ALA A 934 24.60 -33.89 -14.12
N TRP A 935 25.61 -33.19 -13.60
CA TRP A 935 26.31 -33.48 -12.34
C TRP A 935 25.96 -32.53 -11.19
N ALA A 936 24.91 -31.69 -11.30
CA ALA A 936 24.34 -31.04 -10.11
C ALA A 936 23.96 -32.13 -9.09
N LYS A 937 24.18 -31.85 -7.79
CA LYS A 937 24.06 -32.87 -6.73
C LYS A 937 23.29 -32.35 -5.52
N ALA A 938 22.35 -33.17 -5.04
CA ALA A 938 21.60 -32.95 -3.80
C ALA A 938 21.59 -34.23 -2.96
N GLY A 939 21.83 -34.12 -1.65
CA GLY A 939 21.87 -35.30 -0.78
C GLY A 939 22.26 -35.03 0.67
N VAL A 940 22.64 -36.10 1.36
CA VAL A 940 23.02 -36.07 2.77
C VAL A 940 24.54 -36.22 2.93
N MET A 941 25.15 -35.31 3.69
CA MET A 941 26.60 -35.20 3.86
C MET A 941 27.00 -35.24 5.34
N LEU A 942 28.14 -35.89 5.59
CA LEU A 942 28.91 -35.80 6.83
C LEU A 942 30.27 -35.17 6.50
N ARG A 943 30.63 -34.11 7.22
CA ARG A 943 31.86 -33.33 6.98
C ARG A 943 32.61 -33.08 8.28
N GLU A 944 33.93 -33.23 8.27
CA GLU A 944 34.77 -33.08 9.48
C GLU A 944 34.76 -31.64 10.02
N SER A 945 34.75 -30.65 9.13
CA SER A 945 34.84 -29.22 9.45
C SER A 945 34.26 -28.36 8.33
N THR A 946 34.14 -27.05 8.54
CA THR A 946 33.66 -26.10 7.50
C THR A 946 34.73 -25.71 6.48
N ALA A 947 35.97 -26.20 6.60
CA ALA A 947 37.05 -25.91 5.64
C ALA A 947 36.71 -26.47 4.25
N THR A 948 37.11 -25.80 3.17
CA THR A 948 36.77 -26.19 1.78
C THR A 948 37.35 -27.54 1.37
N GLY A 949 38.54 -27.88 1.87
CA GLY A 949 39.20 -29.18 1.66
C GLY A 949 38.88 -30.24 2.71
N SER A 950 37.84 -30.06 3.55
CA SER A 950 37.54 -30.99 4.66
C SER A 950 37.28 -32.42 4.18
N ARG A 951 37.61 -33.41 5.02
CA ARG A 951 37.17 -34.79 4.81
C ARG A 951 35.65 -34.84 4.83
N HIS A 952 35.07 -35.60 3.91
CA HIS A 952 33.62 -35.76 3.83
C HIS A 952 33.22 -37.13 3.32
N ALA A 953 31.98 -37.51 3.66
CA ALA A 953 31.20 -38.54 2.99
C ALA A 953 29.87 -37.92 2.56
N TYR A 954 29.42 -38.22 1.36
CA TYR A 954 28.25 -37.61 0.74
C TYR A 954 27.49 -38.65 -0.07
N THR A 955 26.25 -38.95 0.34
CA THR A 955 25.34 -39.79 -0.45
C THR A 955 24.37 -38.86 -1.17
N CYS A 956 24.39 -38.87 -2.49
CA CYS A 956 23.64 -37.91 -3.30
C CYS A 956 22.87 -38.53 -4.45
N VAL A 957 21.90 -37.76 -4.92
CA VAL A 957 21.27 -37.87 -6.23
C VAL A 957 21.91 -36.81 -7.11
N THR A 958 22.07 -37.12 -8.39
CA THR A 958 22.45 -36.15 -9.42
C THR A 958 21.35 -36.00 -10.46
N SER A 959 21.29 -34.84 -11.09
CA SER A 959 20.21 -34.50 -12.01
C SER A 959 20.11 -35.45 -13.22
N MET A 960 21.23 -36.03 -13.68
CA MET A 960 21.22 -36.99 -14.81
C MET A 960 22.17 -38.19 -14.69
N GLN A 961 23.02 -38.27 -13.66
CA GLN A 961 24.03 -39.35 -13.52
C GLN A 961 23.67 -40.39 -12.44
N GLY A 962 22.47 -40.28 -11.88
CA GLY A 962 21.97 -41.20 -10.86
C GLY A 962 22.50 -40.89 -9.47
N THR A 963 22.52 -41.90 -8.62
CA THR A 963 22.97 -41.78 -7.22
C THR A 963 24.47 -42.06 -7.08
N ALA A 964 25.11 -41.49 -6.06
CA ALA A 964 26.51 -41.77 -5.78
C ALA A 964 26.83 -41.70 -4.27
N PHE A 965 27.87 -42.43 -3.87
CA PHE A 965 28.56 -42.23 -2.60
C PHE A 965 29.93 -41.59 -2.88
N GLN A 966 30.02 -40.29 -2.63
CA GLN A 966 31.21 -39.48 -2.81
C GLN A 966 31.94 -39.25 -1.47
N ARG A 967 33.27 -39.14 -1.51
CA ARG A 967 34.09 -38.97 -0.30
C ARG A 967 35.44 -38.30 -0.56
N ARG A 968 35.98 -37.66 0.48
CA ARG A 968 37.38 -37.22 0.59
C ARG A 968 38.04 -37.85 1.81
N LEU A 969 39.09 -38.66 1.59
CA LEU A 969 39.74 -39.46 2.65
C LEU A 969 40.77 -38.67 3.48
N THR A 970 41.43 -37.69 2.86
CA THR A 970 42.45 -36.83 3.48
C THR A 970 42.05 -35.38 3.29
N ALA A 971 42.21 -34.54 4.32
CA ALA A 971 42.00 -33.11 4.17
C ALA A 971 42.86 -32.56 3.00
N ASP A 972 42.26 -31.69 2.19
CA ASP A 972 42.80 -31.09 0.97
C ASP A 972 43.20 -32.11 -0.14
N GLY A 973 42.87 -33.39 0.03
CA GLY A 973 43.09 -34.43 -0.97
C GLY A 973 41.97 -34.51 -2.02
N PRO A 974 42.16 -35.29 -3.09
CA PRO A 974 41.14 -35.44 -4.12
C PRO A 974 39.89 -36.18 -3.61
N SER A 975 38.72 -35.69 -4.00
CA SER A 975 37.46 -36.44 -3.88
C SER A 975 37.42 -37.64 -4.83
N THR A 976 36.77 -38.71 -4.40
CA THR A 976 36.45 -39.89 -5.22
C THR A 976 34.99 -40.28 -5.00
N HIS A 977 34.38 -41.05 -5.92
CA HIS A 977 33.02 -41.55 -5.73
C HIS A 977 32.88 -43.02 -6.14
N THR A 978 31.76 -43.60 -5.75
CA THR A 978 31.26 -44.87 -6.28
C THR A 978 29.81 -44.64 -6.72
N GLY A 979 29.51 -44.96 -7.98
CA GLY A 979 28.16 -44.82 -8.53
C GLY A 979 27.20 -45.84 -7.91
N GLY A 980 26.00 -45.39 -7.58
CA GLY A 980 24.87 -46.24 -7.18
C GLY A 980 23.91 -46.49 -8.35
N PRO A 981 22.67 -46.93 -8.07
CA PRO A 981 21.62 -47.04 -9.07
C PRO A 981 21.41 -45.73 -9.85
N GLY A 982 21.25 -45.84 -11.18
CA GLY A 982 21.00 -44.73 -12.11
C GLY A 982 19.61 -44.11 -11.99
N LYS A 983 19.25 -43.57 -10.81
CA LYS A 983 17.93 -43.00 -10.51
C LYS A 983 18.04 -41.52 -10.14
N PRO A 984 17.29 -40.60 -10.78
CA PRO A 984 17.20 -39.21 -10.37
C PRO A 984 16.19 -39.03 -9.22
N ALA A 985 16.00 -37.78 -8.77
CA ALA A 985 14.96 -37.44 -7.82
C ALA A 985 13.55 -37.66 -8.44
N PRO A 986 12.53 -38.08 -7.66
CA PRO A 986 12.58 -38.28 -6.22
C PRO A 986 13.26 -39.60 -5.81
N TYR A 987 14.16 -39.56 -4.82
CA TYR A 987 14.86 -40.74 -4.31
C TYR A 987 15.33 -40.59 -2.87
N TRP A 988 15.38 -41.69 -2.11
CA TRP A 988 15.88 -41.68 -0.74
C TRP A 988 17.38 -41.87 -0.68
N VAL A 989 18.03 -41.08 0.17
CA VAL A 989 19.46 -41.13 0.46
C VAL A 989 19.67 -41.29 1.97
N ARG A 990 20.67 -42.11 2.34
CA ARG A 990 21.09 -42.29 3.74
C ARG A 990 22.61 -42.32 3.83
N LEU A 991 23.11 -41.76 4.93
CA LEU A 991 24.52 -41.78 5.29
C LEU A 991 24.67 -42.10 6.78
N GLU A 992 25.44 -43.15 7.07
CA GLU A 992 25.69 -43.63 8.43
C GLU A 992 27.19 -43.54 8.74
N ARG A 993 27.57 -43.14 9.95
CA ARG A 993 28.91 -43.28 10.52
C ARG A 993 28.86 -44.19 11.74
N ILE A 994 29.70 -45.23 11.73
CA ILE A 994 29.94 -46.13 12.87
C ILE A 994 31.45 -46.17 13.11
N GLY A 995 31.90 -45.60 14.23
CA GLY A 995 33.31 -45.32 14.49
C GLY A 995 33.90 -44.43 13.39
N THR A 996 34.87 -44.95 12.63
CA THR A 996 35.49 -44.29 11.47
C THR A 996 34.96 -44.79 10.12
N THR A 997 33.94 -45.64 10.11
CA THR A 997 33.38 -46.21 8.88
C THR A 997 32.11 -45.44 8.49
N CYS A 998 32.11 -44.88 7.27
CA CYS A 998 30.95 -44.24 6.67
C CYS A 998 30.28 -45.17 5.65
N ILE A 999 28.96 -45.27 5.68
CA ILE A 999 28.15 -46.15 4.82
C ILE A 999 27.11 -45.30 4.09
N GLY A 1000 27.17 -45.27 2.76
CA GLY A 1000 26.17 -44.61 1.93
C GLY A 1000 25.19 -45.61 1.34
N SER A 1001 23.90 -45.37 1.52
CA SER A 1001 22.81 -46.22 1.03
C SER A 1001 21.71 -45.39 0.38
N VAL A 1002 20.96 -46.00 -0.53
CA VAL A 1002 19.83 -45.34 -1.20
C VAL A 1002 18.62 -46.27 -1.29
N SER A 1003 17.43 -45.70 -1.48
CA SER A 1003 16.18 -46.46 -1.52
C SER A 1003 15.14 -45.83 -2.47
N PRO A 1004 14.35 -46.64 -3.21
CA PRO A 1004 13.23 -46.13 -3.98
C PRO A 1004 12.00 -45.77 -3.13
N ASP A 1005 11.84 -46.39 -1.96
CA ASP A 1005 10.60 -46.36 -1.17
C ASP A 1005 10.80 -45.93 0.30
N GLY A 1006 12.06 -45.79 0.75
CA GLY A 1006 12.41 -45.45 2.13
C GLY A 1006 12.43 -46.67 3.07
N ALA A 1007 12.01 -47.85 2.59
CA ALA A 1007 11.94 -49.09 3.36
C ALA A 1007 13.05 -50.07 2.96
N THR A 1008 13.28 -50.25 1.66
CA THR A 1008 14.27 -51.19 1.12
C THR A 1008 15.55 -50.44 0.74
N TRP A 1009 16.62 -50.67 1.50
CA TRP A 1009 17.88 -49.93 1.36
C TRP A 1009 18.94 -50.73 0.60
N THR A 1010 19.52 -50.11 -0.43
CA THR A 1010 20.67 -50.63 -1.17
C THR A 1010 21.92 -49.87 -0.76
N GLU A 1011 22.90 -50.57 -0.18
CA GLU A 1011 24.21 -49.99 0.10
C GLU A 1011 24.94 -49.69 -1.23
N ILE A 1012 25.37 -48.43 -1.42
CA ILE A 1012 26.27 -48.06 -2.52
C ILE A 1012 27.69 -48.46 -2.15
N ARG A 1013 28.14 -48.04 -0.95
CA ARG A 1013 29.47 -48.34 -0.44
C ARG A 1013 29.60 -48.07 1.05
N ARG A 1014 30.48 -48.84 1.70
CA ARG A 1014 31.11 -48.51 2.99
C ARG A 1014 32.59 -48.17 2.80
N GLU A 1015 33.08 -47.17 3.53
CA GLU A 1015 34.47 -46.73 3.49
C GLU A 1015 34.96 -46.31 4.87
N THR A 1016 36.21 -46.62 5.20
CA THR A 1016 36.88 -46.03 6.37
C THR A 1016 37.39 -44.64 6.03
N ILE A 1017 36.85 -43.63 6.71
CA ILE A 1017 37.28 -42.24 6.61
C ILE A 1017 37.74 -41.83 8.02
N ALA A 1018 39.02 -41.52 8.17
CA ALA A 1018 39.62 -41.11 9.44
C ALA A 1018 39.21 -39.68 9.82
N MET A 1019 37.89 -39.48 9.96
CA MET A 1019 37.25 -38.23 10.37
C MET A 1019 37.16 -38.18 11.90
N SER A 1020 37.41 -37.00 12.47
CA SER A 1020 37.17 -36.70 13.89
C SER A 1020 35.79 -37.17 14.35
N SER A 1021 35.69 -37.62 15.61
CA SER A 1021 34.39 -37.96 16.22
C SER A 1021 33.48 -36.73 16.28
N GLN A 1022 34.02 -35.51 16.36
CA GLN A 1022 33.29 -34.26 16.15
C GLN A 1022 33.23 -33.94 14.66
N ALA A 1023 32.02 -33.85 14.12
CA ALA A 1023 31.75 -33.55 12.72
C ALA A 1023 30.47 -32.73 12.57
N ARG A 1024 30.11 -32.40 11.34
CA ARG A 1024 28.82 -31.79 10.98
C ARG A 1024 28.08 -32.73 10.03
N VAL A 1025 26.80 -32.96 10.29
CA VAL A 1025 25.93 -33.79 9.45
C VAL A 1025 24.78 -32.95 8.92
N GLY A 1026 24.36 -33.17 7.67
CA GLY A 1026 23.26 -32.40 7.10
C GLY A 1026 23.03 -32.57 5.61
N LEU A 1027 22.36 -31.60 5.01
CA LEU A 1027 22.00 -31.55 3.59
C LEU A 1027 23.03 -30.73 2.82
N ALA A 1028 23.46 -31.22 1.66
CA ALA A 1028 24.36 -30.48 0.78
C ALA A 1028 23.76 -30.37 -0.62
N VAL A 1029 23.88 -29.18 -1.24
CA VAL A 1029 23.43 -28.91 -2.61
C VAL A 1029 24.51 -28.12 -3.35
N THR A 1030 24.83 -28.58 -4.56
CA THR A 1030 25.71 -27.85 -5.48
C THR A 1030 25.11 -27.86 -6.89
N SER A 1031 25.24 -26.75 -7.59
CA SER A 1031 24.78 -26.59 -8.97
C SER A 1031 25.74 -27.16 -10.00
N HIS A 1032 26.95 -27.52 -9.55
CA HIS A 1032 28.06 -27.92 -10.42
C HIS A 1032 28.40 -26.82 -11.45
N GLU A 1033 28.16 -25.56 -11.07
CA GLU A 1033 28.44 -24.36 -11.87
C GLU A 1033 28.56 -23.16 -10.92
N HIS A 1034 29.75 -22.57 -10.85
CA HIS A 1034 30.02 -21.43 -9.98
C HIS A 1034 29.08 -20.25 -10.29
N GLY A 1035 28.45 -19.68 -9.26
CA GLY A 1035 27.52 -18.55 -9.37
C GLY A 1035 26.09 -18.91 -9.82
N THR A 1036 25.84 -20.15 -10.25
CA THR A 1036 24.49 -20.61 -10.63
C THR A 1036 23.82 -21.30 -9.45
N ARG A 1037 22.56 -21.00 -9.16
CA ARG A 1037 21.81 -21.64 -8.06
C ARG A 1037 21.09 -22.89 -8.55
N CYS A 1038 21.29 -24.00 -7.84
CA CYS A 1038 20.48 -25.20 -7.92
C CYS A 1038 19.57 -25.27 -6.70
N THR A 1039 18.28 -25.46 -6.92
CA THR A 1039 17.30 -25.66 -5.84
C THR A 1039 17.01 -27.14 -5.71
N ALA A 1040 17.18 -27.69 -4.52
CA ALA A 1040 16.73 -29.03 -4.18
C ALA A 1040 15.72 -28.98 -3.04
N VAL A 1041 14.69 -29.82 -3.15
CA VAL A 1041 13.65 -29.97 -2.14
C VAL A 1041 13.83 -31.33 -1.47
N PHE A 1042 13.87 -31.34 -0.14
CA PHE A 1042 13.99 -32.54 0.68
C PHE A 1042 12.79 -32.68 1.61
N THR A 1043 12.36 -33.91 1.83
CA THR A 1043 11.39 -34.30 2.86
C THR A 1043 11.98 -35.42 3.70
N ASN A 1044 11.33 -35.76 4.81
CA ASN A 1044 11.74 -36.86 5.69
C ASN A 1044 13.23 -36.78 6.12
N VAL A 1045 13.70 -35.56 6.42
CA VAL A 1045 15.05 -35.32 6.92
C VAL A 1045 15.12 -35.73 8.38
N GLU A 1046 15.82 -36.83 8.67
CA GLU A 1046 15.96 -37.40 10.00
C GLU A 1046 17.43 -37.61 10.34
N VAL A 1047 17.85 -37.16 11.52
CA VAL A 1047 19.18 -37.45 12.06
C VAL A 1047 19.05 -38.21 13.37
N ILE A 1048 19.69 -39.37 13.46
CA ILE A 1048 19.75 -40.22 14.64
C ILE A 1048 21.20 -40.26 15.11
N SER A 1049 21.49 -39.71 16.29
CA SER A 1049 22.77 -39.85 16.97
C SER A 1049 22.67 -40.86 18.11
N ALA A 1050 23.75 -41.58 18.40
CA ALA A 1050 23.80 -42.38 19.63
C ALA A 1050 23.79 -41.45 20.85
N ALA A 1051 22.87 -41.66 21.79
CA ALA A 1051 22.82 -40.89 23.03
C ALA A 1051 24.19 -40.95 23.74
N ALA A 1052 24.69 -39.80 24.20
CA ALA A 1052 25.87 -39.76 25.05
C ALA A 1052 25.59 -40.63 26.29
N ALA A 1053 26.31 -41.75 26.43
CA ALA A 1053 26.33 -42.47 27.68
C ALA A 1053 26.83 -41.50 28.77
N SER A 1054 25.99 -41.21 29.74
CA SER A 1054 26.36 -40.44 30.92
C SER A 1054 27.51 -41.14 31.64
N ASN A 1055 28.66 -40.46 31.71
CA ASN A 1055 29.66 -40.64 32.76
C ASN A 1055 30.24 -39.28 33.11
#